data_AF-C4IBQ8-F1
#
_entry.id   AF-C4IBQ8-F1
#
_cell.length_a   1.000
_cell.length_b   1.000
_cell.length_c   1.000
_cell.angle_alpha   90.00
_cell.angle_beta   90.00
_cell.angle_gamma   90.00
#
_symmetry.space_group_name_H-M   'P 1'
#
loop_
_entity.id
_entity.type
_entity.pdbx_description
1 polymer ?
#
loop_
_entity_poly.entity_id
_entity_poly.type
_entity_poly.pdbx_seq_one_letter_code
_entity_poly.pdbx_strand_id
1 'polypeptide(L)'
;MKNRIRYTEDALFDNYMVSAYGEEYVHSQIPFYIEKEIYNRIVYYSQTINNLALRVVKDINGSHKKLLDYFEEFPLKERIFNLKCNLSPMYWTRYDTFIDKRENIKFAEFNYDKPCGQKEIHLAGKLDFEGNVNKNFVDDLIDELVAITEGYSGIDKVDVGFLMDPCHYEELHHSYYFKHMLKDTNINIVQVGPQNLSVINGEVYAYSKIKLKIILRLFPTEFFHEINNIEDILDSFDKGKVLIINDPRIIAVQSKGFFSYLWDLIRNDSSLISDEEKEVIRQSVPYTEIFNEEIIQKAIKDKNRIVLKSSLGRYSQEVYLGKTYTDEEWNNLIGNVTDNPKIHIVQELIDIRQDYTYVPDLYNTNIPVAAYGNFGTYIMKDKVTGLLVRWGKTLLTNDYETWMNPIGISEFPIKIKTLDISNKNEAEVYEKLCEYMAFNYKFTGEYTNVNKAVSNDILLMSSSLYREIKYAGEKFCSILENLYIKIRDNLNIMGELFGIPEELYKIIENDTVSSLCALGRIDFCIDNEGRLKMLEFNSETPAGIVESIGINKFIQDEFLINYRNPNEHLREKISLQLKDIIGQIEKKKHVKNIAVVTCWYDEDIYNTNIIGDIMKEFKEYNIVFGNVYDLKVNENEIYLYNIQIDAVYRYYPLDWLYYDEEMNDLLEPLRNGDYLINPGHTLVMQSKVLFAFMYEVIGKGILSEDDENFINQYIPYTSLEKDKKLSKDYVIKPYLGREGQDIKMNYEEHDENINEEIIFQDRVNIRPLRMDSFKFPIIGAYITGSELAGIYTRMGDIVTDKNAVYISTYIQD
;
A
#
# COMPACT_ATOMS: atom_id res chain seq x y z
N MET A 1 9.07 12.58 -6.16
CA MET A 1 9.18 11.74 -7.39
C MET A 1 9.74 12.56 -8.53
N LYS A 2 10.55 11.96 -9.41
CA LYS A 2 10.96 12.56 -10.69
C LYS A 2 9.76 12.57 -11.66
N ASN A 3 9.78 13.47 -12.64
CA ASN A 3 8.82 13.40 -13.76
C ASN A 3 8.94 12.07 -14.50
N ARG A 4 7.79 11.47 -14.84
CA ARG A 4 7.65 10.14 -15.41
C ARG A 4 8.49 9.92 -16.65
N ILE A 5 8.37 10.83 -17.62
CA ILE A 5 9.07 10.72 -18.90
C ILE A 5 10.58 10.67 -18.66
N ARG A 6 11.09 11.58 -17.82
CA ARG A 6 12.52 11.59 -17.45
C ARG A 6 12.94 10.32 -16.71
N TYR A 7 12.09 9.80 -15.83
CA TYR A 7 12.39 8.56 -15.12
C TYR A 7 12.42 7.35 -16.06
N THR A 8 11.54 7.31 -17.07
CA THR A 8 11.57 6.31 -18.14
C THR A 8 12.82 6.48 -19.01
N GLU A 9 13.23 7.71 -19.35
CA GLU A 9 14.49 7.97 -20.06
C GLU A 9 15.70 7.45 -19.25
N ASP A 10 15.77 7.75 -17.96
CA ASP A 10 16.82 7.21 -17.07
C ASP A 10 16.82 5.66 -17.11
N ALA A 11 15.64 5.03 -17.05
CA ALA A 11 15.50 3.58 -17.12
C ALA A 11 16.03 2.98 -18.44
N LEU A 12 15.73 3.62 -19.57
CA LEU A 12 16.16 3.16 -20.89
C LEU A 12 17.67 3.36 -21.11
N PHE A 13 18.17 4.57 -20.83
CA PHE A 13 19.53 4.97 -21.19
C PHE A 13 20.57 4.63 -20.11
N ASP A 14 20.26 4.83 -18.83
CA ASP A 14 21.21 4.59 -17.73
C ASP A 14 21.13 3.16 -17.19
N ASN A 15 19.99 2.48 -17.39
CA ASN A 15 19.75 1.12 -16.91
C ASN A 15 19.63 0.09 -18.05
N TYR A 16 19.87 0.47 -19.32
CA TYR A 16 19.90 -0.43 -20.49
C TYR A 16 18.60 -1.24 -20.65
N MET A 17 17.45 -0.68 -20.30
CA MET A 17 16.16 -1.31 -20.59
C MET A 17 15.84 -1.22 -22.07
N VAL A 18 15.11 -2.21 -22.59
CA VAL A 18 14.69 -2.22 -23.99
C VAL A 18 13.42 -1.40 -24.12
N SER A 19 13.41 -0.47 -25.07
CA SER A 19 12.23 0.34 -25.35
C SER A 19 11.11 -0.54 -25.91
N ALA A 20 9.91 -0.35 -25.37
CA ALA A 20 8.72 -1.11 -25.73
C ALA A 20 7.47 -0.22 -25.62
N TYR A 21 6.40 -0.63 -26.29
CA TYR A 21 5.12 0.07 -26.15
C TYR A 21 4.63 0.01 -24.70
N GLY A 22 4.34 1.18 -24.12
CA GLY A 22 3.87 1.30 -22.73
C GLY A 22 4.97 1.28 -21.67
N GLU A 23 6.24 1.51 -22.04
CA GLU A 23 7.38 1.61 -21.13
C GLU A 23 7.18 2.63 -19.99
N GLU A 24 6.40 3.68 -20.23
CA GLU A 24 5.97 4.64 -19.23
C GLU A 24 5.03 4.04 -18.17
N TYR A 25 4.47 2.85 -18.36
CA TYR A 25 3.57 2.21 -17.40
C TYR A 25 4.27 1.10 -16.59
N VAL A 26 5.56 0.86 -16.81
CA VAL A 26 6.26 -0.31 -16.23
C VAL A 26 6.86 -0.03 -14.85
N HIS A 27 7.71 0.98 -14.70
CA HIS A 27 8.51 1.14 -13.45
C HIS A 27 7.96 2.19 -12.49
N SER A 28 7.14 1.84 -11.50
CA SER A 28 6.66 2.82 -10.52
C SER A 28 7.80 3.41 -9.66
N GLN A 29 7.61 4.64 -9.20
CA GLN A 29 8.47 5.28 -8.20
C GLN A 29 7.89 5.18 -6.77
N ILE A 30 6.64 4.73 -6.63
CA ILE A 30 5.99 4.59 -5.33
C ILE A 30 6.32 3.20 -4.77
N PRO A 31 6.93 3.10 -3.58
CA PRO A 31 7.28 1.81 -2.99
C PRO A 31 6.05 0.99 -2.60
N PHE A 32 6.14 -0.32 -2.77
CA PHE A 32 5.22 -1.27 -2.17
C PHE A 32 5.86 -1.82 -0.89
N TYR A 33 5.17 -1.68 0.23
CA TYR A 33 5.68 -2.16 1.52
C TYR A 33 5.14 -3.54 1.84
N ILE A 34 6.05 -4.51 1.93
CA ILE A 34 5.76 -5.87 2.38
C ILE A 34 5.88 -5.95 3.91
N GLU A 35 5.02 -6.75 4.51
CA GLU A 35 5.03 -7.03 5.94
C GLU A 35 6.32 -7.77 6.32
N LYS A 36 6.98 -7.32 7.39
CA LYS A 36 8.28 -7.84 7.84
C LYS A 36 8.28 -9.36 8.09
N GLU A 37 7.20 -9.89 8.66
CA GLU A 37 7.05 -11.34 8.90
C GLU A 37 6.91 -12.14 7.61
N ILE A 38 6.23 -11.59 6.60
CA ILE A 38 6.13 -12.20 5.27
C ILE A 38 7.50 -12.19 4.59
N TYR A 39 8.20 -11.05 4.60
CA TYR A 39 9.56 -10.95 4.08
C TYR A 39 10.50 -11.98 4.73
N ASN A 40 10.50 -12.09 6.06
CA ASN A 40 11.34 -13.04 6.77
C ASN A 40 11.06 -14.50 6.38
N ARG A 41 9.78 -14.85 6.14
CA ARG A 41 9.40 -16.18 5.64
C ARG A 41 9.85 -16.41 4.20
N ILE A 42 9.72 -15.42 3.31
CA ILE A 42 10.28 -15.49 1.94
C ILE A 42 11.77 -15.76 2.00
N VAL A 43 12.51 -14.99 2.82
CA VAL A 43 13.95 -15.14 3.01
C VAL A 43 14.31 -16.54 3.50
N TYR A 44 13.68 -16.99 4.58
CA TYR A 44 13.96 -18.28 5.20
C TYR A 44 13.65 -19.44 4.25
N TYR A 45 12.45 -19.49 3.66
CA TYR A 45 12.07 -20.60 2.78
C TYR A 45 12.92 -20.63 1.50
N SER A 46 13.20 -19.48 0.89
CA SER A 46 14.01 -19.42 -0.33
C SER A 46 15.43 -19.93 -0.09
N GLN A 47 16.06 -19.54 1.02
CA GLN A 47 17.41 -20.01 1.37
C GLN A 47 17.43 -21.52 1.67
N THR A 48 16.49 -22.00 2.47
CA THR A 48 16.40 -23.44 2.80
C THR A 48 16.20 -24.29 1.54
N ILE A 49 15.28 -23.90 0.65
CA ILE A 49 15.04 -24.65 -0.59
C ILE A 49 16.20 -24.52 -1.57
N ASN A 50 16.84 -23.36 -1.69
CA ASN A 50 18.04 -23.20 -2.53
C ASN A 50 19.19 -24.10 -2.06
N ASN A 51 19.46 -24.13 -0.75
CA ASN A 51 20.49 -25.01 -0.19
C ASN A 51 20.19 -26.49 -0.45
N LEU A 52 18.93 -26.89 -0.30
CA LEU A 52 18.48 -28.24 -0.66
C LEU A 52 18.68 -28.52 -2.15
N ALA A 53 18.24 -27.62 -3.04
CA ALA A 53 18.35 -27.79 -4.49
C ALA A 53 19.82 -27.95 -4.92
N LEU A 54 20.73 -27.12 -4.43
CA LEU A 54 22.16 -27.22 -4.73
C LEU A 54 22.76 -28.54 -4.20
N ARG A 55 22.33 -29.01 -3.02
CA ARG A 55 22.72 -30.32 -2.48
C ARG A 55 22.22 -31.47 -3.36
N VAL A 56 20.97 -31.39 -3.83
CA VAL A 56 20.36 -32.38 -4.73
C VAL A 56 21.13 -32.45 -6.06
N VAL A 57 21.45 -31.31 -6.69
CA VAL A 57 22.24 -31.29 -7.94
C VAL A 57 23.63 -31.88 -7.74
N LYS A 58 24.29 -31.55 -6.62
CA LYS A 58 25.63 -32.06 -6.30
C LYS A 58 25.66 -33.59 -6.16
N ASP A 59 24.57 -34.20 -5.67
CA ASP A 59 24.44 -35.65 -5.50
C ASP A 59 23.43 -36.27 -6.50
N ILE A 60 23.23 -35.64 -7.67
CA ILE A 60 22.22 -36.05 -8.65
C ILE A 60 22.50 -37.43 -9.25
N ASN A 61 23.75 -37.92 -9.22
CA ASN A 61 24.11 -39.27 -9.67
C ASN A 61 24.19 -40.29 -8.52
N GLY A 62 24.04 -39.84 -7.28
CA GLY A 62 24.08 -40.65 -6.06
C GLY A 62 22.69 -40.93 -5.52
N SER A 63 22.42 -40.51 -4.29
CA SER A 63 21.14 -40.77 -3.62
C SER A 63 19.96 -40.06 -4.28
N HIS A 64 20.20 -38.99 -5.03
CA HIS A 64 19.17 -38.21 -5.71
C HIS A 64 18.94 -38.61 -7.19
N LYS A 65 19.50 -39.73 -7.67
CA LYS A 65 19.40 -40.19 -9.07
C LYS A 65 17.97 -40.26 -9.62
N LYS A 66 16.99 -40.59 -8.76
CA LYS A 66 15.58 -40.67 -9.12
C LYS A 66 15.03 -39.34 -9.69
N LEU A 67 15.61 -38.19 -9.36
CA LEU A 67 15.20 -36.89 -9.91
C LEU A 67 15.22 -36.88 -11.45
N LEU A 68 16.15 -37.60 -12.08
CA LEU A 68 16.28 -37.64 -13.55
C LEU A 68 15.06 -38.26 -14.24
N ASP A 69 14.23 -39.02 -13.51
CA ASP A 69 12.97 -39.61 -13.99
C ASP A 69 11.81 -38.60 -13.99
N TYR A 70 11.95 -37.48 -13.26
CA TYR A 70 10.95 -36.39 -13.18
C TYR A 70 11.22 -35.28 -14.19
N PHE A 71 12.18 -35.50 -15.09
CA PHE A 71 12.78 -34.49 -15.94
C PHE A 71 12.80 -34.98 -17.40
N GLU A 72 12.33 -34.15 -18.34
CA GLU A 72 12.16 -34.58 -19.74
C GLU A 72 13.49 -34.81 -20.48
N GLU A 73 13.44 -35.51 -21.61
CA GLU A 73 14.62 -35.71 -22.46
C GLU A 73 14.93 -34.45 -23.28
N PHE A 74 16.22 -34.12 -23.42
CA PHE A 74 16.69 -33.03 -24.26
C PHE A 74 18.09 -33.35 -24.82
N PRO A 75 18.53 -32.69 -25.91
CA PRO A 75 19.85 -32.90 -26.49
C PRO A 75 20.96 -32.71 -25.44
N LEU A 76 21.92 -33.64 -25.40
CA LEU A 76 23.07 -33.63 -24.48
C LEU A 76 22.74 -33.88 -22.98
N LYS A 77 21.50 -34.23 -22.61
CA LYS A 77 21.10 -34.56 -21.22
C LYS A 77 22.09 -35.51 -20.54
N GLU A 78 22.30 -36.68 -21.14
CA GLU A 78 23.25 -37.69 -20.64
C GLU A 78 24.67 -37.13 -20.53
N ARG A 79 25.16 -36.37 -21.52
CA ARG A 79 26.51 -35.80 -21.48
C ARG A 79 26.69 -34.84 -20.31
N ILE A 80 25.71 -33.96 -20.09
CA ILE A 80 25.71 -32.92 -19.06
C ILE A 80 25.65 -33.52 -17.66
N PHE A 81 24.71 -34.44 -17.40
CA PHE A 81 24.60 -35.05 -16.08
C PHE A 81 25.74 -36.02 -15.78
N ASN A 82 26.48 -36.49 -16.78
CA ASN A 82 27.67 -37.32 -16.59
C ASN A 82 28.98 -36.55 -16.39
N LEU A 83 28.98 -35.21 -16.44
CA LEU A 83 30.16 -34.37 -16.13
C LEU A 83 30.76 -34.74 -14.76
N LYS A 84 32.09 -34.86 -14.70
CA LYS A 84 32.88 -35.27 -13.55
C LYS A 84 33.51 -34.10 -12.78
N CYS A 85 33.61 -32.93 -13.39
CA CYS A 85 34.00 -31.70 -12.71
C CYS A 85 33.06 -31.37 -11.53
N ASN A 86 33.59 -30.63 -10.56
CA ASN A 86 32.79 -30.11 -9.46
C ASN A 86 31.69 -29.17 -9.99
N LEU A 87 30.58 -29.05 -9.25
CA LEU A 87 29.54 -28.08 -9.56
C LEU A 87 30.12 -26.67 -9.50
N SER A 88 29.88 -25.85 -10.54
CA SER A 88 30.28 -24.44 -10.52
C SER A 88 29.58 -23.69 -9.37
N PRO A 89 30.21 -22.62 -8.85
CA PRO A 89 29.52 -21.70 -7.94
C PRO A 89 28.23 -21.17 -8.59
N MET A 90 27.16 -21.11 -7.80
CA MET A 90 25.91 -20.49 -8.22
C MET A 90 26.02 -18.98 -8.05
N TYR A 91 26.00 -18.24 -9.16
CA TYR A 91 26.17 -16.80 -9.11
C TYR A 91 24.89 -16.08 -8.67
N TRP A 92 23.75 -16.40 -9.29
CA TRP A 92 22.45 -15.93 -8.81
C TRP A 92 21.32 -16.84 -9.28
N THR A 93 20.23 -16.90 -8.52
CA THR A 93 18.97 -17.55 -8.93
C THR A 93 17.79 -16.66 -8.59
N ARG A 94 16.62 -16.91 -9.21
CA ARG A 94 15.37 -16.21 -8.91
C ARG A 94 14.24 -17.20 -8.65
N TYR A 95 13.57 -17.05 -7.51
CA TYR A 95 12.36 -17.81 -7.19
C TYR A 95 11.12 -16.96 -7.38
N ASP A 96 10.23 -17.37 -8.28
CA ASP A 96 8.95 -16.70 -8.44
C ASP A 96 8.03 -17.13 -7.29
N THR A 97 7.65 -16.16 -6.48
CA THR A 97 7.02 -16.38 -5.18
C THR A 97 5.69 -15.64 -5.13
N PHE A 98 4.65 -16.35 -4.73
CA PHE A 98 3.32 -15.80 -4.47
C PHE A 98 3.03 -15.79 -2.97
N ILE A 99 2.19 -14.85 -2.57
CA ILE A 99 1.59 -14.82 -1.24
C ILE A 99 0.12 -15.20 -1.42
N ASP A 100 -0.34 -16.26 -0.75
CA ASP A 100 -1.74 -16.67 -0.82
C ASP A 100 -2.65 -15.83 0.10
N LYS A 101 -3.97 -15.99 -0.02
CA LYS A 101 -4.95 -15.27 0.83
C LYS A 101 -4.84 -15.56 2.33
N ARG A 102 -4.14 -16.63 2.72
CA ARG A 102 -3.84 -16.98 4.11
C ARG A 102 -2.44 -16.52 4.52
N GLU A 103 -1.83 -15.66 3.69
CA GLU A 103 -0.49 -15.12 3.87
C GLU A 103 0.61 -16.18 3.92
N ASN A 104 0.38 -17.36 3.32
CA ASN A 104 1.44 -18.34 3.12
C ASN A 104 2.26 -17.98 1.90
N ILE A 105 3.56 -18.23 1.99
CA ILE A 105 4.49 -18.09 0.88
C ILE A 105 4.40 -19.34 0.01
N LYS A 106 4.22 -19.20 -1.29
CA LYS A 106 4.16 -20.31 -2.25
C LYS A 106 5.06 -20.07 -3.44
N PHE A 107 5.95 -21.00 -3.74
CA PHE A 107 6.79 -20.95 -4.93
C PHE A 107 6.02 -21.40 -6.16
N ALA A 108 6.12 -20.64 -7.25
CA ALA A 108 5.48 -20.93 -8.53
C ALA A 108 6.43 -21.63 -9.49
N GLU A 109 7.69 -21.18 -9.52
CA GLU A 109 8.79 -21.72 -10.33
C GLU A 109 10.15 -21.27 -9.76
N PHE A 110 11.19 -22.04 -10.09
CA PHE A 110 12.57 -21.68 -9.81
C PHE A 110 13.29 -21.39 -11.13
N ASN A 111 13.96 -20.24 -11.21
CA ASN A 111 14.71 -19.81 -12.39
C ASN A 111 16.20 -19.80 -12.06
N TYR A 112 16.92 -20.81 -12.54
CA TYR A 112 18.35 -20.99 -12.29
C TYR A 112 19.23 -20.75 -13.53
N ASP A 113 18.79 -21.15 -14.72
CA ASP A 113 19.57 -21.07 -15.97
C ASP A 113 19.81 -19.64 -16.43
N LYS A 114 18.73 -18.86 -16.50
CA LYS A 114 18.74 -17.49 -17.01
C LYS A 114 17.81 -16.60 -16.18
N PRO A 115 18.16 -16.32 -14.91
CA PRO A 115 17.35 -15.45 -14.09
C PRO A 115 17.55 -14.00 -14.55
N CYS A 116 16.48 -13.33 -14.97
CA CYS A 116 16.46 -11.92 -15.39
C CYS A 116 15.79 -11.02 -14.33
N GLY A 117 15.94 -9.70 -14.44
CA GLY A 117 15.33 -8.66 -13.60
C GLY A 117 16.32 -7.76 -12.84
N GLN A 118 17.62 -7.92 -13.09
CA GLN A 118 18.71 -7.22 -12.40
C GLN A 118 18.70 -5.70 -12.67
N LYS A 119 18.34 -5.29 -13.89
CA LYS A 119 18.30 -3.87 -14.31
C LYS A 119 17.19 -3.12 -13.56
N GLU A 120 16.07 -3.79 -13.35
CA GLU A 120 14.88 -3.31 -12.65
C GLU A 120 15.14 -3.21 -11.15
N ILE A 121 15.79 -4.22 -10.57
CA ILE A 121 16.20 -4.19 -9.16
C ILE A 121 17.22 -3.09 -8.92
N HIS A 122 18.18 -2.90 -9.82
CA HIS A 122 19.12 -1.78 -9.73
C HIS A 122 18.38 -0.45 -9.78
N LEU A 123 17.44 -0.27 -10.72
CA LEU A 123 16.64 0.95 -10.81
C LEU A 123 15.88 1.21 -9.49
N ALA A 124 15.23 0.19 -8.92
CA ALA A 124 14.55 0.26 -7.64
C ALA A 124 15.50 0.54 -6.45
N GLY A 125 16.71 -0.03 -6.48
CA GLY A 125 17.74 0.14 -5.44
C GLY A 125 18.29 1.57 -5.38
N LYS A 126 18.22 2.34 -6.48
CA LYS A 126 18.63 3.76 -6.53
C LYS A 126 17.65 4.71 -5.82
N LEU A 127 16.44 4.26 -5.50
CA LEU A 127 15.43 5.10 -4.85
C LEU A 127 15.67 5.18 -3.34
N ASP A 128 15.61 6.41 -2.82
CA ASP A 128 15.84 6.70 -1.41
C ASP A 128 14.52 6.68 -0.64
N PHE A 129 14.26 5.57 0.05
CA PHE A 129 13.15 5.39 0.98
C PHE A 129 13.52 4.36 2.06
N GLU A 130 12.82 4.42 3.18
CA GLU A 130 13.12 3.57 4.34
C GLU A 130 12.84 2.10 4.04
N GLY A 131 13.74 1.22 4.45
CA GLY A 131 13.57 -0.22 4.33
C GLY A 131 13.66 -0.76 2.89
N ASN A 132 14.26 -0.01 1.94
CA ASN A 132 14.49 -0.47 0.57
C ASN A 132 15.32 -1.77 0.55
N VAL A 133 14.70 -2.87 0.13
CA VAL A 133 15.31 -4.22 0.14
C VAL A 133 16.36 -4.41 -0.94
N ASN A 134 16.40 -3.52 -1.94
CA ASN A 134 17.25 -3.64 -3.12
C ASN A 134 18.47 -2.70 -3.09
N LYS A 135 18.65 -1.94 -2.01
CA LYS A 135 19.66 -0.87 -1.91
C LYS A 135 21.08 -1.33 -2.24
N ASN A 136 21.47 -2.53 -1.81
CA ASN A 136 22.84 -3.05 -1.97
C ASN A 136 22.95 -4.10 -3.10
N PHE A 137 21.87 -4.35 -3.84
CA PHE A 137 21.80 -5.49 -4.76
C PHE A 137 22.90 -5.50 -5.82
N VAL A 138 23.24 -4.33 -6.39
CA VAL A 138 24.25 -4.22 -7.45
C VAL A 138 25.65 -4.41 -6.92
N ASP A 139 25.95 -3.88 -5.73
CA ASP A 139 27.25 -4.08 -5.10
C ASP A 139 27.45 -5.58 -4.79
N ASP A 140 26.43 -6.23 -4.24
CA ASP A 140 26.45 -7.69 -3.99
C ASP A 140 26.64 -8.51 -5.29
N LEU A 141 26.02 -8.07 -6.38
CA LEU A 141 26.11 -8.70 -7.70
C LEU A 141 27.54 -8.57 -8.26
N ILE A 142 28.14 -7.38 -8.21
CA ILE A 142 29.52 -7.14 -8.64
C ILE A 142 30.48 -7.97 -7.79
N ASP A 143 30.38 -7.86 -6.47
CA ASP A 143 31.29 -8.48 -5.52
C ASP A 143 31.30 -10.00 -5.65
N GLU A 144 30.14 -10.62 -5.91
CA GLU A 144 30.08 -12.06 -6.09
C GLU A 144 30.74 -12.50 -7.41
N LEU A 145 30.53 -11.79 -8.52
CA LEU A 145 31.21 -12.18 -9.75
C LEU A 145 32.72 -11.99 -9.66
N VAL A 146 33.16 -10.89 -9.04
CA VAL A 146 34.58 -10.65 -8.75
C VAL A 146 35.13 -11.79 -7.90
N ALA A 147 34.45 -12.18 -6.82
CA ALA A 147 34.89 -13.29 -5.97
C ALA A 147 34.99 -14.63 -6.72
N ILE A 148 33.98 -14.97 -7.54
CA ILE A 148 34.00 -16.20 -8.37
C ILE A 148 35.15 -16.16 -9.38
N THR A 149 35.34 -15.03 -10.05
CA THR A 149 36.39 -14.88 -11.06
C THR A 149 37.79 -14.90 -10.46
N GLU A 150 38.01 -14.23 -9.34
CA GLU A 150 39.29 -14.25 -8.63
C GLU A 150 39.62 -15.63 -8.08
N GLY A 151 38.62 -16.32 -7.50
CA GLY A 151 38.77 -17.68 -6.98
C GLY A 151 39.15 -18.71 -8.05
N TYR A 152 38.70 -18.52 -9.30
CA TYR A 152 39.00 -19.44 -10.40
C TYR A 152 40.24 -19.05 -11.22
N SER A 153 40.41 -17.75 -11.53
CA SER A 153 41.37 -17.27 -12.52
C SER A 153 42.56 -16.48 -11.96
N GLY A 154 42.54 -16.15 -10.67
CA GLY A 154 43.47 -15.22 -10.02
C GLY A 154 43.01 -13.77 -10.08
N ILE A 155 43.81 -12.84 -9.56
CA ILE A 155 43.46 -11.41 -9.42
C ILE A 155 43.71 -10.63 -10.74
N ASP A 156 44.41 -11.22 -11.70
CA ASP A 156 44.71 -10.60 -12.99
C ASP A 156 43.45 -10.30 -13.81
N LYS A 157 43.56 -9.33 -14.73
CA LYS A 157 42.47 -9.01 -15.65
C LYS A 157 42.05 -10.23 -16.46
N VAL A 158 40.74 -10.53 -16.47
CA VAL A 158 40.18 -11.73 -17.10
C VAL A 158 39.09 -11.40 -18.10
N ASP A 159 39.14 -12.03 -19.27
CA ASP A 159 38.05 -12.01 -20.25
C ASP A 159 37.00 -13.07 -19.87
N VAL A 160 35.77 -12.60 -19.61
CA VAL A 160 34.60 -13.43 -19.30
C VAL A 160 33.66 -13.41 -20.49
N GLY A 161 33.41 -14.58 -21.07
CA GLY A 161 32.43 -14.74 -22.15
C GLY A 161 31.02 -14.66 -21.60
N PHE A 162 30.26 -13.63 -21.96
CA PHE A 162 28.85 -13.51 -21.62
C PHE A 162 28.03 -14.20 -22.71
N LEU A 163 27.65 -15.45 -22.46
CA LEU A 163 26.94 -16.30 -23.42
C LEU A 163 25.45 -16.02 -23.38
N MET A 164 24.93 -15.56 -24.52
CA MET A 164 23.55 -15.09 -24.73
C MET A 164 23.06 -15.41 -26.13
N ASP A 165 21.75 -15.33 -26.37
CA ASP A 165 21.17 -15.36 -27.71
C ASP A 165 21.12 -13.94 -28.31
N PRO A 166 21.93 -13.64 -29.34
CA PRO A 166 21.98 -12.30 -29.94
C PRO A 166 20.69 -11.88 -30.63
N CYS A 167 19.76 -12.81 -30.92
CA CYS A 167 18.46 -12.50 -31.50
C CYS A 167 17.46 -11.94 -30.48
N HIS A 168 17.74 -12.08 -29.18
CA HIS A 168 16.90 -11.55 -28.11
C HIS A 168 17.50 -10.23 -27.58
N TYR A 169 16.91 -9.09 -27.98
CA TYR A 169 17.38 -7.74 -27.62
C TYR A 169 17.62 -7.54 -26.12
N GLU A 170 16.75 -8.11 -25.28
CA GLU A 170 16.86 -7.99 -23.84
C GLU A 170 18.16 -8.61 -23.30
N GLU A 171 18.57 -9.75 -23.84
CA GLU A 171 19.83 -10.41 -23.48
C GLU A 171 21.06 -9.61 -23.96
N LEU A 172 20.95 -9.02 -25.16
CA LEU A 172 22.02 -8.17 -25.71
C LEU A 172 22.24 -6.95 -24.84
N HIS A 173 21.18 -6.25 -24.48
CA HIS A 173 21.23 -5.10 -23.58
C HIS A 173 21.75 -5.50 -22.20
N HIS A 174 21.33 -6.66 -21.69
CA HIS A 174 21.82 -7.18 -20.42
C HIS A 174 23.34 -7.40 -20.42
N SER A 175 23.91 -7.89 -21.52
CA SER A 175 25.36 -8.05 -21.66
C SER A 175 26.13 -6.72 -21.62
N TYR A 176 25.58 -5.66 -22.23
CA TYR A 176 26.15 -4.31 -22.18
C TYR A 176 26.03 -3.70 -20.78
N TYR A 177 24.91 -3.93 -20.11
CA TYR A 177 24.73 -3.54 -18.71
C TYR A 177 25.82 -4.15 -17.81
N PHE A 178 26.06 -5.46 -17.92
CA PHE A 178 27.14 -6.13 -17.18
C PHE A 178 28.51 -5.56 -17.50
N LYS A 179 28.78 -5.31 -18.79
CA LYS A 179 30.04 -4.69 -19.23
C LYS A 179 30.25 -3.30 -18.64
N HIS A 180 29.18 -2.49 -18.57
CA HIS A 180 29.24 -1.16 -17.97
C HIS A 180 29.45 -1.23 -16.46
N MET A 181 28.66 -2.07 -15.79
CA MET A 181 28.70 -2.26 -14.34
C MET A 181 30.07 -2.72 -13.84
N LEU A 182 30.76 -3.56 -14.63
CA LEU A 182 32.05 -4.16 -14.25
C LEU A 182 33.26 -3.39 -14.79
N LYS A 183 33.08 -2.23 -15.42
CA LYS A 183 34.15 -1.49 -16.15
C LYS A 183 35.37 -1.15 -15.27
N ASP A 184 35.16 -0.97 -13.97
CA ASP A 184 36.17 -0.59 -12.98
C ASP A 184 36.72 -1.79 -12.19
N THR A 185 36.36 -3.02 -12.58
CA THR A 185 36.86 -4.28 -11.98
C THR A 185 37.95 -4.92 -12.83
N ASN A 186 38.49 -6.06 -12.39
CA ASN A 186 39.39 -6.90 -13.18
C ASN A 186 38.67 -7.74 -14.26
N ILE A 187 37.34 -7.65 -14.38
CA ILE A 187 36.56 -8.42 -15.34
C ILE A 187 36.32 -7.60 -16.61
N ASN A 188 36.67 -8.17 -17.77
CA ASN A 188 36.23 -7.68 -19.07
C ASN A 188 35.14 -8.59 -19.64
N ILE A 189 33.94 -8.03 -19.85
CA ILE A 189 32.84 -8.75 -20.47
C ILE A 189 33.01 -8.78 -22.00
N VAL A 190 33.07 -10.00 -22.54
CA VAL A 190 33.09 -10.31 -23.97
C VAL A 190 31.76 -10.93 -24.35
N GLN A 191 30.92 -10.18 -25.07
CA GLN A 191 29.65 -10.69 -25.59
C GLN A 191 29.91 -11.84 -26.56
N VAL A 192 29.23 -12.97 -26.39
CA VAL A 192 29.33 -14.13 -27.29
C VAL A 192 27.97 -14.77 -27.51
N GLY A 193 27.64 -15.04 -28.78
CA GLY A 193 26.51 -15.89 -29.15
C GLY A 193 26.91 -17.36 -29.34
N PRO A 194 25.94 -18.26 -29.62
CA PRO A 194 26.18 -19.69 -29.82
C PRO A 194 27.22 -19.98 -30.92
N GLN A 195 27.28 -19.10 -31.93
CA GLN A 195 28.16 -19.23 -33.10
C GLN A 195 29.57 -18.65 -32.88
N ASN A 196 29.83 -17.99 -31.75
CA ASN A 196 31.06 -17.20 -31.55
C ASN A 196 32.11 -17.91 -30.68
N LEU A 197 31.85 -19.13 -30.24
CA LEU A 197 32.76 -19.93 -29.43
C LEU A 197 33.52 -20.95 -30.30
N SER A 198 34.77 -21.20 -29.94
CA SER A 198 35.64 -22.19 -30.58
C SER A 198 36.61 -22.79 -29.57
N VAL A 199 37.13 -23.99 -29.82
CA VAL A 199 38.10 -24.66 -28.95
C VAL A 199 39.39 -24.93 -29.70
N ILE A 200 40.52 -24.46 -29.16
CA ILE A 200 41.86 -24.64 -29.74
C ILE A 200 42.77 -25.23 -28.68
N ASN A 201 43.31 -26.43 -28.93
CA ASN A 201 44.13 -27.19 -27.97
C ASN A 201 43.45 -27.42 -26.59
N GLY A 202 42.13 -27.56 -26.60
CA GLY A 202 41.30 -27.73 -25.40
C GLY A 202 41.09 -26.44 -24.59
N GLU A 203 41.50 -25.27 -25.10
CA GLU A 203 41.21 -23.98 -24.49
C GLU A 203 40.07 -23.30 -25.27
N VAL A 204 39.18 -22.60 -24.59
CA VAL A 204 38.00 -21.97 -25.21
C VAL A 204 38.32 -20.53 -25.63
N TYR A 205 37.85 -20.13 -26.82
CA TYR A 205 38.06 -18.79 -27.38
C TYR A 205 36.76 -18.18 -27.91
N ALA A 206 36.56 -16.89 -27.62
CA ALA A 206 35.60 -16.04 -28.32
C ALA A 206 36.20 -15.55 -29.65
N TYR A 207 35.41 -15.64 -30.72
CA TYR A 207 35.76 -15.20 -32.08
C TYR A 207 37.11 -15.77 -32.57
N SER A 208 37.48 -16.95 -32.05
CA SER A 208 38.76 -17.63 -32.29
C SER A 208 40.01 -16.79 -31.97
N LYS A 209 39.89 -15.74 -31.15
CA LYS A 209 40.97 -14.78 -30.86
C LYS A 209 41.15 -14.51 -29.37
N ILE A 210 40.06 -14.39 -28.62
CA ILE A 210 40.09 -13.99 -27.21
C ILE A 210 39.94 -15.24 -26.36
N LYS A 211 40.98 -15.60 -25.60
CA LYS A 211 40.94 -16.77 -24.72
C LYS A 211 39.97 -16.52 -23.57
N LEU A 212 39.00 -17.40 -23.38
CA LEU A 212 38.05 -17.32 -22.27
C LEU A 212 38.44 -18.32 -21.18
N LYS A 213 38.68 -17.82 -19.97
CA LYS A 213 38.80 -18.67 -18.78
C LYS A 213 37.44 -18.96 -18.16
N ILE A 214 36.47 -18.07 -18.35
CA ILE A 214 35.16 -18.12 -17.71
C ILE A 214 34.09 -17.80 -18.74
N ILE A 215 33.00 -18.54 -18.70
CA ILE A 215 31.76 -18.27 -19.43
C ILE A 215 30.67 -18.00 -18.39
N LEU A 216 30.14 -16.78 -18.39
CA LEU A 216 28.91 -16.45 -17.69
C LEU A 216 27.74 -16.84 -18.60
N ARG A 217 27.04 -17.93 -18.24
CA ARG A 217 25.96 -18.46 -19.05
C ARG A 217 24.63 -17.81 -18.70
N LEU A 218 24.05 -17.10 -19.67
CA LEU A 218 22.64 -16.71 -19.71
C LEU A 218 21.95 -17.36 -20.92
N PHE A 219 22.40 -18.57 -21.28
CA PHE A 219 21.87 -19.33 -22.40
C PHE A 219 21.31 -20.67 -21.91
N PRO A 220 20.05 -21.00 -22.25
CA PRO A 220 19.36 -22.25 -21.94
C PRO A 220 20.17 -23.54 -22.08
N THR A 221 20.14 -24.43 -21.07
CA THR A 221 20.86 -25.70 -21.15
C THR A 221 20.29 -26.62 -22.23
N GLU A 222 18.97 -26.68 -22.37
CA GLU A 222 18.28 -27.57 -23.32
C GLU A 222 18.59 -27.22 -24.79
N PHE A 223 19.03 -25.98 -25.06
CA PHE A 223 19.45 -25.51 -26.38
C PHE A 223 20.97 -25.56 -26.60
N PHE A 224 21.74 -26.21 -25.72
CA PHE A 224 23.21 -26.31 -25.87
C PHE A 224 23.68 -26.89 -27.20
N HIS A 225 22.86 -27.74 -27.82
CA HIS A 225 23.13 -28.30 -29.15
C HIS A 225 23.23 -27.24 -30.26
N GLU A 226 22.75 -26.01 -30.03
CA GLU A 226 22.89 -24.88 -30.96
C GLU A 226 24.24 -24.15 -30.86
N ILE A 227 25.04 -24.44 -29.82
CA ILE A 227 26.33 -23.81 -29.58
C ILE A 227 27.41 -24.53 -30.39
N ASN A 228 28.19 -23.78 -31.18
CA ASN A 228 29.32 -24.31 -31.91
C ASN A 228 30.37 -24.89 -30.96
N ASN A 229 30.91 -26.07 -31.30
CA ASN A 229 31.92 -26.77 -30.52
C ASN A 229 31.48 -27.13 -29.08
N ILE A 230 30.17 -27.24 -28.81
CA ILE A 230 29.69 -27.48 -27.44
C ILE A 230 30.28 -28.72 -26.78
N GLU A 231 30.45 -29.83 -27.51
CA GLU A 231 31.08 -31.05 -26.98
C GLU A 231 32.52 -30.79 -26.51
N ASP A 232 33.31 -30.08 -27.32
CA ASP A 232 34.69 -29.70 -26.98
C ASP A 232 34.74 -28.72 -25.79
N ILE A 233 33.75 -27.82 -25.69
CA ILE A 233 33.61 -26.87 -24.58
C ILE A 233 33.26 -27.61 -23.30
N LEU A 234 32.31 -28.54 -23.33
CA LEU A 234 31.96 -29.40 -22.19
C LEU A 234 33.14 -30.25 -21.77
N ASP A 235 33.93 -30.78 -22.70
CA ASP A 235 35.18 -31.47 -22.42
C ASP A 235 36.21 -30.59 -21.72
N SER A 236 36.32 -29.33 -22.14
CA SER A 236 37.22 -28.34 -21.55
C SER A 236 36.76 -27.94 -20.14
N PHE A 237 35.44 -27.79 -19.95
CA PHE A 237 34.81 -27.54 -18.66
C PHE A 237 35.04 -28.72 -17.71
N ASP A 238 34.85 -29.95 -18.17
CA ASP A 238 35.02 -31.17 -17.39
C ASP A 238 36.48 -31.37 -16.93
N LYS A 239 37.44 -30.94 -17.76
CA LYS A 239 38.87 -30.93 -17.46
C LYS A 239 39.32 -29.71 -16.64
N GLY A 240 38.41 -28.80 -16.28
CA GLY A 240 38.68 -27.60 -15.48
C GLY A 240 39.47 -26.52 -16.22
N LYS A 241 39.46 -26.50 -17.55
CA LYS A 241 40.16 -25.50 -18.38
C LYS A 241 39.37 -24.22 -18.63
N VAL A 242 38.04 -24.30 -18.51
CA VAL A 242 37.12 -23.16 -18.53
C VAL A 242 36.14 -23.36 -17.38
N LEU A 243 35.66 -22.27 -16.76
CA LEU A 243 34.54 -22.30 -15.82
C LEU A 243 33.27 -21.87 -16.53
N ILE A 244 32.18 -22.64 -16.40
CA ILE A 244 30.84 -22.23 -16.84
C ILE A 244 30.04 -21.86 -15.59
N ILE A 245 29.82 -20.57 -15.36
CA ILE A 245 28.96 -20.06 -14.29
C ILE A 245 27.49 -20.29 -14.68
N ASN A 246 26.63 -20.60 -13.70
CA ASN A 246 25.31 -21.22 -13.90
C ASN A 246 25.48 -22.60 -14.57
N ASP A 247 26.08 -23.55 -13.84
CA ASP A 247 26.44 -24.89 -14.32
C ASP A 247 25.32 -25.55 -15.15
N PRO A 248 25.55 -26.17 -16.32
CA PRO A 248 24.46 -26.79 -17.09
C PRO A 248 23.64 -27.83 -16.32
N ARG A 249 24.17 -28.44 -15.26
CA ARG A 249 23.45 -29.43 -14.44
C ARG A 249 22.32 -28.82 -13.58
N ILE A 250 22.31 -27.50 -13.35
CA ILE A 250 21.27 -26.83 -12.54
C ILE A 250 19.89 -26.84 -13.20
N ILE A 251 19.79 -27.14 -14.50
CA ILE A 251 18.48 -27.29 -15.18
C ILE A 251 17.58 -28.31 -14.46
N ALA A 252 18.16 -29.35 -13.82
CA ALA A 252 17.41 -30.36 -13.07
C ALA A 252 16.50 -29.77 -11.99
N VAL A 253 16.99 -28.76 -11.26
CA VAL A 253 16.25 -28.10 -10.16
C VAL A 253 15.45 -26.88 -10.61
N GLN A 254 15.70 -26.40 -11.84
CA GLN A 254 14.82 -25.43 -12.51
C GLN A 254 13.53 -26.09 -13.01
N SER A 255 13.57 -27.37 -13.39
CA SER A 255 12.40 -28.05 -13.93
C SER A 255 11.22 -28.03 -12.96
N LYS A 256 10.00 -27.89 -13.51
CA LYS A 256 8.79 -27.97 -12.69
C LYS A 256 8.60 -29.39 -12.13
N GLY A 257 9.20 -30.40 -12.75
CA GLY A 257 9.28 -31.76 -12.23
C GLY A 257 10.01 -31.89 -10.88
N PHE A 258 10.95 -30.98 -10.57
CA PHE A 258 11.62 -30.96 -9.27
C PHE A 258 10.64 -30.82 -8.10
N PHE A 259 9.54 -30.08 -8.27
CA PHE A 259 8.50 -29.94 -7.23
C PHE A 259 7.83 -31.28 -6.94
N SER A 260 7.55 -32.07 -7.98
CA SER A 260 6.99 -33.41 -7.85
C SER A 260 7.98 -34.36 -7.16
N TYR A 261 9.27 -34.24 -7.46
CA TYR A 261 10.32 -34.98 -6.77
C TYR A 261 10.40 -34.64 -5.28
N LEU A 262 10.33 -33.36 -4.91
CA LEU A 262 10.28 -32.93 -3.50
C LEU A 262 9.09 -33.57 -2.77
N TRP A 263 7.89 -33.54 -3.37
CA TRP A 263 6.71 -34.20 -2.79
C TRP A 263 6.84 -35.72 -2.72
N ASP A 264 7.55 -36.35 -3.65
CA ASP A 264 7.87 -37.77 -3.56
C ASP A 264 8.75 -38.10 -2.35
N LEU A 265 9.75 -37.26 -2.05
CA LEU A 265 10.55 -37.39 -0.84
C LEU A 265 9.71 -37.23 0.44
N ILE A 266 8.73 -36.31 0.44
CA ILE A 266 7.78 -36.13 1.56
C ILE A 266 6.91 -37.38 1.74
N ARG A 267 6.28 -37.89 0.66
CA ARG A 267 5.35 -39.03 0.74
C ARG A 267 6.04 -40.31 1.21
N ASN A 268 7.31 -40.49 0.86
CA ASN A 268 8.10 -41.65 1.26
C ASN A 268 8.85 -41.45 2.59
N ASP A 269 8.60 -40.33 3.29
CA ASP A 269 9.30 -39.94 4.51
C ASP A 269 10.83 -40.11 4.41
N SER A 270 11.39 -39.65 3.29
CA SER A 270 12.78 -39.89 2.94
C SER A 270 13.76 -39.29 3.95
N SER A 271 14.82 -40.03 4.27
CA SER A 271 15.94 -39.55 5.11
C SER A 271 16.94 -38.67 4.36
N LEU A 272 16.73 -38.41 3.05
CA LEU A 272 17.59 -37.54 2.23
C LEU A 272 17.37 -36.04 2.51
N ILE A 273 16.29 -35.71 3.19
CA ILE A 273 15.92 -34.35 3.59
C ILE A 273 15.62 -34.32 5.09
N SER A 274 15.97 -33.22 5.74
CA SER A 274 15.74 -33.02 7.18
C SER A 274 14.26 -32.76 7.48
N ASP A 275 13.84 -32.92 8.73
CA ASP A 275 12.45 -32.62 9.12
C ASP A 275 12.10 -31.12 8.96
N GLU A 276 13.09 -30.24 9.14
CA GLU A 276 12.97 -28.80 8.86
C GLU A 276 12.71 -28.55 7.36
N GLU A 277 13.47 -29.19 6.48
CA GLU A 277 13.27 -29.09 5.02
C GLU A 277 11.91 -29.66 4.62
N LYS A 278 11.49 -30.78 5.22
CA LYS A 278 10.15 -31.35 4.97
C LYS A 278 9.06 -30.35 5.31
N GLU A 279 9.19 -29.62 6.41
CA GLU A 279 8.21 -28.63 6.82
C GLU A 279 8.19 -27.41 5.89
N VAL A 280 9.37 -26.90 5.52
CA VAL A 280 9.47 -25.80 4.54
C VAL A 280 8.84 -26.20 3.20
N ILE A 281 9.06 -27.43 2.72
CA ILE A 281 8.44 -27.93 1.48
C ILE A 281 6.91 -27.92 1.60
N ARG A 282 6.33 -28.47 2.68
CA ARG A 282 4.86 -28.49 2.88
C ARG A 282 4.27 -27.08 2.92
N GLN A 283 4.98 -26.14 3.53
CA GLN A 283 4.54 -24.77 3.67
C GLN A 283 4.68 -23.95 2.39
N SER A 284 5.75 -24.18 1.60
CA SER A 284 6.15 -23.30 0.50
C SER A 284 6.01 -23.86 -0.91
N VAL A 285 5.96 -25.18 -1.09
CA VAL A 285 5.84 -25.81 -2.41
C VAL A 285 4.40 -26.30 -2.60
N PRO A 286 3.62 -25.77 -3.56
CA PRO A 286 2.28 -26.28 -3.83
C PRO A 286 2.32 -27.76 -4.17
N TYR A 287 1.28 -28.52 -3.78
CA TYR A 287 1.23 -29.95 -4.06
C TYR A 287 1.38 -30.20 -5.56
N THR A 288 2.37 -31.00 -5.96
CA THR A 288 2.73 -31.21 -7.36
C THR A 288 2.97 -32.70 -7.64
N GLU A 289 2.45 -33.19 -8.77
CA GLU A 289 2.62 -34.57 -9.26
C GLU A 289 3.00 -34.54 -10.75
N ILE A 290 3.66 -35.61 -11.23
CA ILE A 290 3.82 -35.83 -12.68
C ILE A 290 2.44 -36.16 -13.27
N PHE A 291 2.11 -35.55 -14.39
CA PHE A 291 0.90 -35.86 -15.14
C PHE A 291 1.05 -37.23 -15.83
N ASN A 292 0.22 -38.19 -15.43
CA ASN A 292 0.20 -39.56 -15.95
C ASN A 292 -1.24 -40.11 -15.94
N GLU A 293 -1.44 -41.33 -16.44
CA GLU A 293 -2.76 -41.98 -16.54
C GLU A 293 -3.53 -42.03 -15.21
N GLU A 294 -2.82 -42.20 -14.08
CA GLU A 294 -3.43 -42.28 -12.75
C GLU A 294 -3.97 -40.91 -12.28
N ILE A 295 -3.34 -39.81 -12.72
CA ILE A 295 -3.69 -38.45 -12.32
C ILE A 295 -4.77 -37.83 -13.23
N ILE A 296 -4.97 -38.31 -14.46
CA ILE A 296 -5.93 -37.74 -15.42
C ILE A 296 -7.33 -37.55 -14.81
N GLN A 297 -7.87 -38.58 -14.16
CA GLN A 297 -9.23 -38.50 -13.59
C GLN A 297 -9.32 -37.50 -12.43
N LYS A 298 -8.26 -37.41 -11.62
CA LYS A 298 -8.15 -36.40 -10.56
C LYS A 298 -8.06 -35.00 -11.16
N ALA A 299 -7.28 -34.83 -12.24
CA ALA A 299 -7.13 -33.55 -12.93
C ALA A 299 -8.44 -33.06 -13.58
N ILE A 300 -9.26 -33.96 -14.10
CA ILE A 300 -10.59 -33.62 -14.63
C ILE A 300 -11.53 -33.24 -13.48
N LYS A 301 -11.57 -34.04 -12.41
CA LYS A 301 -12.47 -33.82 -11.27
C LYS A 301 -12.17 -32.53 -10.51
N ASP A 302 -10.88 -32.25 -10.28
CA ASP A 302 -10.42 -31.11 -9.47
C ASP A 302 -10.01 -29.91 -10.33
N LYS A 303 -10.52 -29.80 -11.56
CA LYS A 303 -10.19 -28.75 -12.55
C LYS A 303 -9.97 -27.35 -11.95
N ASN A 304 -10.91 -26.86 -11.13
CA ASN A 304 -10.85 -25.50 -10.60
C ASN A 304 -9.77 -25.26 -9.54
N ARG A 305 -9.07 -26.32 -9.11
CA ARG A 305 -8.05 -26.31 -8.04
C ARG A 305 -6.66 -26.66 -8.55
N ILE A 306 -6.47 -26.80 -9.86
CA ILE A 306 -5.20 -27.27 -10.41
C ILE A 306 -4.69 -26.37 -11.53
N VAL A 307 -3.38 -26.46 -11.73
CA VAL A 307 -2.64 -25.90 -12.85
C VAL A 307 -1.88 -27.02 -13.53
N LEU A 308 -2.03 -27.12 -14.84
CA LEU A 308 -1.28 -28.04 -15.70
C LEU A 308 -0.13 -27.27 -16.35
N LYS A 309 1.10 -27.74 -16.19
CA LYS A 309 2.29 -27.05 -16.73
C LYS A 309 3.26 -28.02 -17.40
N SER A 310 3.88 -27.61 -18.50
CA SER A 310 5.03 -28.31 -19.11
C SER A 310 6.29 -28.20 -18.22
N SER A 311 7.09 -29.27 -18.12
CA SER A 311 8.22 -29.36 -17.18
C SER A 311 9.31 -28.31 -17.44
N LEU A 312 9.69 -28.06 -18.70
CA LEU A 312 10.64 -27.02 -19.12
C LEU A 312 9.99 -25.84 -19.87
N GLY A 313 8.67 -25.67 -19.77
CA GLY A 313 7.97 -24.54 -20.39
C GLY A 313 8.46 -23.17 -19.88
N ARG A 314 8.41 -22.14 -20.75
CA ARG A 314 8.94 -20.77 -20.50
C ARG A 314 7.91 -19.69 -20.80
N TYR A 315 8.06 -18.51 -20.19
CA TYR A 315 7.22 -17.33 -20.45
C TYR A 315 5.71 -17.61 -20.38
N SER A 316 5.29 -18.35 -19.36
CA SER A 316 3.89 -18.81 -19.19
C SER A 316 3.33 -19.66 -20.35
N GLN A 317 4.16 -20.07 -21.32
CA GLN A 317 3.75 -21.00 -22.36
C GLN A 317 3.50 -22.38 -21.76
N GLU A 318 2.46 -23.05 -22.24
CA GLU A 318 2.02 -24.35 -21.74
C GLU A 318 1.72 -24.34 -20.22
N VAL A 319 1.17 -23.23 -19.70
CA VAL A 319 0.62 -23.10 -18.34
C VAL A 319 -0.88 -22.89 -18.42
N TYR A 320 -1.64 -23.85 -17.89
CA TYR A 320 -3.09 -23.87 -18.01
C TYR A 320 -3.75 -23.90 -16.63
N LEU A 321 -4.51 -22.84 -16.32
CA LEU A 321 -5.28 -22.74 -15.08
C LEU A 321 -6.64 -23.40 -15.27
N GLY A 322 -6.92 -24.56 -14.66
CA GLY A 322 -8.19 -25.25 -14.95
C GLY A 322 -9.44 -24.41 -14.64
N LYS A 323 -9.36 -23.50 -13.66
CA LYS A 323 -10.43 -22.56 -13.31
C LYS A 323 -10.83 -21.59 -14.45
N THR A 324 -9.97 -21.36 -15.45
CA THR A 324 -10.26 -20.45 -16.58
C THR A 324 -10.88 -21.15 -17.78
N TYR A 325 -11.06 -22.47 -17.74
CA TYR A 325 -11.62 -23.27 -18.83
C TYR A 325 -13.01 -23.80 -18.49
N THR A 326 -13.87 -23.97 -19.49
CA THR A 326 -15.08 -24.80 -19.37
C THR A 326 -14.70 -26.28 -19.21
N ASP A 327 -15.64 -27.12 -18.76
CA ASP A 327 -15.37 -28.56 -18.59
C ASP A 327 -15.01 -29.23 -19.92
N GLU A 328 -15.65 -28.83 -21.02
CA GLU A 328 -15.37 -29.36 -22.36
C GLU A 328 -13.97 -28.97 -22.85
N GLU A 329 -13.62 -27.68 -22.76
CA GLU A 329 -12.29 -27.21 -23.18
C GLU A 329 -11.18 -27.83 -22.33
N TRP A 330 -11.40 -27.99 -21.01
CA TRP A 330 -10.43 -28.63 -20.13
C TRP A 330 -10.23 -30.11 -20.47
N ASN A 331 -11.30 -30.85 -20.72
CA ASN A 331 -11.21 -32.26 -21.12
C ASN A 331 -10.47 -32.42 -22.45
N ASN A 332 -10.75 -31.55 -23.43
CA ASN A 332 -10.04 -31.55 -24.71
C ASN A 332 -8.54 -31.21 -24.53
N LEU A 333 -8.22 -30.22 -23.69
CA LEU A 333 -6.84 -29.88 -23.36
C LEU A 333 -6.10 -31.04 -22.68
N ILE A 334 -6.73 -31.69 -21.70
CA ILE A 334 -6.19 -32.87 -21.01
C ILE A 334 -5.92 -34.01 -22.01
N GLY A 335 -6.84 -34.23 -22.96
CA GLY A 335 -6.63 -35.18 -24.07
C GLY A 335 -5.38 -34.84 -24.89
N ASN A 336 -5.27 -33.60 -25.36
CA ASN A 336 -4.12 -33.13 -26.13
C ASN A 336 -2.79 -33.24 -25.38
N VAL A 337 -2.79 -32.97 -24.07
CA VAL A 337 -1.59 -33.09 -23.23
C VAL A 337 -1.23 -34.55 -22.97
N THR A 338 -2.22 -35.45 -22.91
CA THR A 338 -2.00 -36.90 -22.78
C THR A 338 -1.29 -37.48 -24.00
N ASP A 339 -1.62 -36.97 -25.20
CA ASP A 339 -0.99 -37.38 -26.46
C ASP A 339 0.39 -36.71 -26.70
N ASN A 340 0.83 -35.82 -25.81
CA ASN A 340 2.08 -35.07 -25.93
C ASN A 340 3.25 -35.86 -25.30
N PRO A 341 4.38 -36.07 -26.02
CA PRO A 341 5.54 -36.78 -25.47
C PRO A 341 6.30 -36.01 -24.38
N LYS A 342 6.04 -34.71 -24.18
CA LYS A 342 6.68 -33.90 -23.14
C LYS A 342 6.17 -34.27 -21.73
N ILE A 343 7.05 -34.14 -20.74
CA ILE A 343 6.64 -34.30 -19.35
C ILE A 343 5.85 -33.07 -18.90
N HIS A 344 4.65 -33.32 -18.37
CA HIS A 344 3.81 -32.31 -17.75
C HIS A 344 3.65 -32.60 -16.25
N ILE A 345 3.33 -31.56 -15.49
CA ILE A 345 3.01 -31.65 -14.07
C ILE A 345 1.61 -31.13 -13.80
N VAL A 346 0.95 -31.72 -12.80
CA VAL A 346 -0.27 -31.16 -12.19
C VAL A 346 0.11 -30.58 -10.85
N GLN A 347 -0.21 -29.32 -10.64
CA GLN A 347 0.10 -28.56 -9.44
C GLN A 347 -1.18 -27.98 -8.83
N GLU A 348 -1.27 -27.91 -7.52
CA GLU A 348 -2.34 -27.18 -6.83
C GLU A 348 -2.32 -25.70 -7.21
N LEU A 349 -3.49 -25.15 -7.57
CA LEU A 349 -3.66 -23.74 -7.86
C LEU A 349 -3.43 -22.91 -6.58
N ILE A 350 -2.47 -21.97 -6.65
CA ILE A 350 -2.24 -21.01 -5.58
C ILE A 350 -3.35 -19.96 -5.62
N ASP A 351 -4.08 -19.79 -4.52
CA ASP A 351 -5.08 -18.73 -4.36
C ASP A 351 -4.39 -17.42 -3.96
N ILE A 352 -3.76 -16.78 -4.94
CA ILE A 352 -2.91 -15.59 -4.77
C ILE A 352 -3.72 -14.45 -4.14
N ARG A 353 -3.18 -13.78 -3.12
CA ARG A 353 -3.80 -12.57 -2.56
C ARG A 353 -3.68 -11.41 -3.55
N GLN A 354 -4.72 -10.58 -3.64
CA GLN A 354 -4.59 -9.27 -4.28
C GLN A 354 -3.97 -8.29 -3.29
N ASP A 355 -3.06 -7.44 -3.73
CA ASP A 355 -2.50 -6.34 -2.97
C ASP A 355 -2.84 -5.01 -3.64
N TYR A 356 -2.89 -3.94 -2.86
CA TYR A 356 -3.12 -2.60 -3.39
C TYR A 356 -1.78 -1.94 -3.72
N THR A 357 -1.68 -1.41 -4.94
CA THR A 357 -0.46 -0.83 -5.48
C THR A 357 -0.79 0.35 -6.38
N TYR A 358 0.23 1.02 -6.89
CA TYR A 358 0.12 2.18 -7.77
C TYR A 358 0.72 1.87 -9.13
N VAL A 359 -0.14 1.93 -10.16
CA VAL A 359 0.27 1.90 -11.56
C VAL A 359 0.83 3.28 -11.90
N PRO A 360 2.06 3.38 -12.41
CA PRO A 360 2.57 4.66 -12.87
C PRO A 360 1.84 5.08 -14.16
N ASP A 361 1.78 6.38 -14.43
CA ASP A 361 1.20 6.95 -15.64
C ASP A 361 2.07 8.08 -16.20
N LEU A 362 1.78 8.54 -17.43
CA LEU A 362 2.51 9.64 -18.08
C LEU A 362 2.48 10.95 -17.28
N TYR A 363 1.41 11.17 -16.52
CA TYR A 363 1.17 12.44 -15.84
C TYR A 363 1.73 12.48 -14.42
N ASN A 364 2.26 11.37 -13.87
CA ASN A 364 2.67 11.21 -12.47
C ASN A 364 1.51 11.29 -11.47
N THR A 365 0.31 10.95 -11.90
CA THR A 365 -0.88 10.88 -11.04
C THR A 365 -0.90 9.60 -10.21
N ASN A 366 -0.19 8.55 -10.63
CA ASN A 366 -0.07 7.27 -9.92
C ASN A 366 -1.44 6.65 -9.56
N ILE A 367 -1.96 5.83 -10.46
CA ILE A 367 -3.30 5.30 -10.36
C ILE A 367 -3.32 4.13 -9.38
N PRO A 368 -4.12 4.22 -8.31
CA PRO A 368 -4.26 3.12 -7.38
C PRO A 368 -5.05 1.94 -7.96
N VAL A 369 -4.61 0.71 -7.68
CA VAL A 369 -5.27 -0.50 -8.17
C VAL A 369 -5.02 -1.71 -7.26
N ALA A 370 -5.99 -2.62 -7.21
CA ALA A 370 -5.77 -3.97 -6.67
C ALA A 370 -5.17 -4.88 -7.74
N ALA A 371 -4.07 -5.57 -7.43
CA ALA A 371 -3.32 -6.41 -8.37
C ALA A 371 -2.76 -7.67 -7.70
N TYR A 372 -2.44 -8.68 -8.51
CA TYR A 372 -1.76 -9.90 -8.07
C TYR A 372 -0.25 -9.74 -8.28
N GLY A 373 0.55 -10.00 -7.24
CA GLY A 373 2.00 -9.81 -7.27
C GLY A 373 2.76 -11.12 -7.41
N ASN A 374 3.61 -11.23 -8.44
CA ASN A 374 4.67 -12.25 -8.53
C ASN A 374 5.97 -11.67 -7.98
N PHE A 375 6.38 -12.11 -6.80
CA PHE A 375 7.61 -11.68 -6.12
C PHE A 375 8.78 -12.58 -6.56
N GLY A 376 9.58 -12.10 -7.51
CA GLY A 376 10.86 -12.69 -7.85
C GLY A 376 11.87 -12.48 -6.71
N THR A 377 12.26 -13.56 -6.05
CA THR A 377 13.23 -13.55 -4.94
C THR A 377 14.61 -13.92 -5.44
N TYR A 378 15.56 -13.00 -5.35
CA TYR A 378 16.91 -13.16 -5.89
C TYR A 378 17.86 -13.64 -4.79
N ILE A 379 18.62 -14.68 -5.11
CA ILE A 379 19.50 -15.36 -4.16
C ILE A 379 20.92 -15.36 -4.74
N MET A 380 21.90 -14.91 -3.95
CA MET A 380 23.34 -14.96 -4.23
C MET A 380 24.06 -15.43 -2.96
N LYS A 381 25.14 -16.21 -3.06
CA LYS A 381 25.88 -16.74 -1.89
C LYS A 381 24.96 -17.37 -0.82
N ASP A 382 23.96 -18.14 -1.26
CA ASP A 382 22.94 -18.77 -0.40
C ASP A 382 22.10 -17.78 0.44
N LYS A 383 22.09 -16.50 0.07
CA LYS A 383 21.32 -15.44 0.75
C LYS A 383 20.42 -14.71 -0.21
N VAL A 384 19.24 -14.33 0.27
CA VAL A 384 18.38 -13.41 -0.47
C VAL A 384 19.00 -12.03 -0.47
N THR A 385 19.20 -11.45 -1.66
CA THR A 385 19.87 -10.16 -1.86
C THR A 385 18.99 -9.11 -2.52
N GLY A 386 17.84 -9.51 -3.08
CA GLY A 386 16.89 -8.57 -3.67
C GLY A 386 15.52 -9.20 -3.94
N LEU A 387 14.52 -8.34 -4.11
CA LEU A 387 13.16 -8.71 -4.51
C LEU A 387 12.69 -7.84 -5.68
N LEU A 388 11.98 -8.45 -6.61
CA LEU A 388 11.28 -7.75 -7.69
C LEU A 388 9.84 -8.22 -7.75
N VAL A 389 8.87 -7.31 -7.63
CA VAL A 389 7.46 -7.65 -7.81
C VAL A 389 7.00 -7.27 -9.21
N ARG A 390 6.32 -8.20 -9.87
CA ARG A 390 5.58 -7.97 -11.12
C ARG A 390 4.09 -8.04 -10.82
N TRP A 391 3.40 -6.93 -11.03
CA TRP A 391 1.97 -6.83 -10.81
C TRP A 391 1.19 -7.17 -12.06
N GLY A 392 0.06 -7.86 -11.89
CA GLY A 392 -0.91 -8.12 -12.96
C GLY A 392 -2.35 -7.95 -12.46
N LYS A 393 -3.25 -7.51 -13.35
CA LYS A 393 -4.69 -7.42 -13.05
C LYS A 393 -5.38 -8.78 -13.01
N THR A 394 -4.76 -9.79 -13.63
CA THR A 394 -5.24 -11.18 -13.71
C THR A 394 -4.25 -12.12 -13.03
N LEU A 395 -4.66 -13.38 -12.81
CA LEU A 395 -3.82 -14.40 -12.16
C LEU A 395 -2.63 -14.85 -13.03
N LEU A 396 -2.72 -14.69 -14.36
CA LEU A 396 -1.62 -14.95 -15.28
C LEU A 396 -0.96 -13.64 -15.66
N THR A 397 0.34 -13.56 -15.43
CA THR A 397 1.16 -12.41 -15.82
C THR A 397 1.09 -12.21 -17.34
N ASN A 398 0.70 -11.02 -17.77
CA ASN A 398 0.78 -10.55 -19.15
C ASN A 398 1.86 -9.47 -19.22
N ASP A 399 3.00 -9.79 -19.85
CA ASP A 399 4.18 -8.91 -19.83
C ASP A 399 3.90 -7.50 -20.38
N TYR A 400 2.92 -7.32 -21.27
CA TYR A 400 2.54 -6.02 -21.83
C TYR A 400 1.69 -5.13 -20.90
N GLU A 401 1.13 -5.70 -19.83
CA GLU A 401 0.25 -5.00 -18.89
C GLU A 401 0.80 -5.01 -17.46
N THR A 402 2.03 -5.49 -17.29
CA THR A 402 2.67 -5.59 -15.98
C THR A 402 3.45 -4.33 -15.63
N TRP A 403 3.46 -4.03 -14.34
CA TRP A 403 4.29 -2.97 -13.78
C TRP A 403 4.96 -3.46 -12.49
N MET A 404 5.92 -2.68 -12.03
CA MET A 404 6.78 -3.01 -10.90
C MET A 404 6.82 -1.84 -9.95
N ASN A 405 6.94 -2.12 -8.65
CA ASN A 405 7.19 -1.12 -7.62
C ASN A 405 8.51 -1.45 -6.92
N PRO A 406 9.27 -0.44 -6.46
CA PRO A 406 10.34 -0.68 -5.51
C PRO A 406 9.74 -1.29 -4.24
N ILE A 407 10.47 -2.19 -3.58
CA ILE A 407 9.95 -2.92 -2.42
C ILE A 407 10.61 -2.41 -1.15
N GLY A 408 9.79 -2.05 -0.17
CA GLY A 408 10.20 -1.65 1.17
C GLY A 408 9.70 -2.62 2.23
N ILE A 409 10.38 -2.65 3.37
CA ILE A 409 9.88 -3.28 4.59
C ILE A 409 9.67 -2.20 5.63
N SER A 410 8.46 -2.09 6.13
CA SER A 410 8.12 -1.13 7.20
C SER A 410 7.04 -1.72 8.11
N GLU A 411 7.11 -1.36 9.39
CA GLU A 411 6.04 -1.64 10.35
C GLU A 411 5.00 -0.54 10.22
N PHE A 412 3.80 -0.89 9.76
CA PHE A 412 2.72 0.08 9.58
C PHE A 412 2.08 0.39 10.96
N PRO A 413 1.91 1.66 11.34
CA PRO A 413 1.54 2.03 12.70
C PRO A 413 0.07 1.76 13.06
N ILE A 414 -0.73 1.28 12.10
CA ILE A 414 -2.10 0.81 12.27
C ILE A 414 -2.29 -0.56 11.64
N LYS A 415 -3.18 -1.39 12.22
CA LYS A 415 -3.58 -2.68 11.64
C LYS A 415 -5.03 -3.02 11.99
N ILE A 416 -5.67 -3.77 11.10
CA ILE A 416 -6.99 -4.36 11.38
C ILE A 416 -6.81 -5.62 12.20
N LYS A 417 -7.65 -5.80 13.22
CA LYS A 417 -7.78 -7.04 13.96
C LYS A 417 -9.23 -7.50 13.91
N THR A 418 -9.44 -8.65 13.28
CA THR A 418 -10.71 -9.36 13.36
C THR A 418 -10.88 -9.96 14.74
N LEU A 419 -12.02 -9.66 15.37
CA LEU A 419 -12.36 -10.18 16.68
C LEU A 419 -12.71 -11.66 16.56
N ASP A 420 -12.25 -12.49 17.51
CA ASP A 420 -12.59 -13.91 17.53
C ASP A 420 -14.04 -14.08 18.00
N ILE A 421 -14.92 -14.42 17.05
CA ILE A 421 -16.35 -14.64 17.27
C ILE A 421 -16.67 -16.14 17.38
N SER A 422 -15.70 -17.03 17.58
CA SER A 422 -15.90 -18.49 17.58
C SER A 422 -17.00 -19.01 18.53
N ASN A 423 -17.38 -18.23 19.55
CA ASN A 423 -18.45 -18.54 20.50
C ASN A 423 -19.70 -17.66 20.38
N LYS A 424 -19.80 -16.74 19.41
CA LYS A 424 -20.96 -15.84 19.21
C LYS A 424 -21.38 -15.82 17.73
N ASN A 425 -22.66 -15.58 17.43
CA ASN A 425 -23.10 -15.36 16.05
C ASN A 425 -22.84 -13.89 15.67
N GLU A 426 -22.15 -13.62 14.56
CA GLU A 426 -21.86 -12.25 14.10
C GLU A 426 -23.13 -11.39 13.98
N ALA A 427 -24.23 -11.99 13.48
CA ALA A 427 -25.51 -11.31 13.35
C ALA A 427 -26.11 -10.94 14.72
N GLU A 428 -25.95 -11.80 15.73
CA GLU A 428 -26.47 -11.56 17.08
C GLU A 428 -25.69 -10.45 17.79
N VAL A 429 -24.37 -10.38 17.60
CA VAL A 429 -23.57 -9.29 18.18
C VAL A 429 -23.91 -7.96 17.52
N TYR A 430 -24.09 -7.95 16.20
CA TYR A 430 -24.50 -6.74 15.49
C TYR A 430 -25.91 -6.29 15.90
N GLU A 431 -26.85 -7.22 16.09
CA GLU A 431 -28.20 -6.93 16.60
C GLU A 431 -28.14 -6.29 18.00
N LYS A 432 -27.34 -6.84 18.93
CA LYS A 432 -27.13 -6.24 20.26
C LYS A 432 -26.52 -4.84 20.18
N LEU A 433 -25.59 -4.62 19.25
CA LEU A 433 -25.03 -3.30 19.01
C LEU A 433 -26.12 -2.33 18.51
N CYS A 434 -26.96 -2.75 17.55
CA CYS A 434 -28.10 -1.95 17.07
C CYS A 434 -29.08 -1.62 18.20
N GLU A 435 -29.43 -2.58 19.05
CA GLU A 435 -30.27 -2.35 20.23
C GLU A 435 -29.62 -1.35 21.19
N TYR A 436 -28.32 -1.53 21.49
CA TYR A 436 -27.57 -0.63 22.35
C TYR A 436 -27.57 0.81 21.82
N MET A 437 -27.30 0.99 20.53
CA MET A 437 -27.32 2.28 19.84
C MET A 437 -28.70 2.93 19.90
N ALA A 438 -29.76 2.16 19.62
CA ALA A 438 -31.13 2.65 19.63
C ALA A 438 -31.59 3.08 21.04
N PHE A 439 -31.35 2.25 22.05
CA PHE A 439 -31.86 2.51 23.40
C PHE A 439 -31.06 3.56 24.18
N ASN A 440 -29.73 3.63 23.98
CA ASN A 440 -28.88 4.55 24.75
C ASN A 440 -28.65 5.89 24.04
N TYR A 441 -28.70 5.92 22.71
CA TYR A 441 -28.34 7.11 21.93
C TYR A 441 -29.42 7.54 20.92
N LYS A 442 -30.54 6.80 20.85
CA LYS A 442 -31.59 6.99 19.83
C LYS A 442 -31.06 6.86 18.39
N PHE A 443 -29.87 6.31 18.24
CA PHE A 443 -29.17 6.14 16.97
C PHE A 443 -29.84 4.98 16.25
N THR A 444 -30.67 5.29 15.25
CA THR A 444 -31.59 4.36 14.59
C THR A 444 -31.65 4.66 13.08
N GLY A 445 -32.56 4.01 12.33
CA GLY A 445 -32.79 4.32 10.92
C GLY A 445 -31.92 3.50 9.97
N GLU A 446 -31.45 4.12 8.87
CA GLU A 446 -30.67 3.43 7.83
C GLU A 446 -29.36 2.82 8.39
N TYR A 447 -28.75 3.46 9.39
CA TYR A 447 -27.49 3.03 10.02
C TYR A 447 -27.61 1.76 10.88
N THR A 448 -28.81 1.41 11.35
CA THR A 448 -29.06 0.19 12.15
C THR A 448 -29.80 -0.91 11.39
N ASN A 449 -30.56 -0.55 10.34
CA ASN A 449 -31.45 -1.48 9.62
C ASN A 449 -31.05 -1.82 8.19
N VAL A 450 -30.36 -0.92 7.48
CA VAL A 450 -30.13 -1.04 6.02
C VAL A 450 -28.65 -1.19 5.69
N ASN A 451 -27.79 -0.38 6.31
CA ASN A 451 -26.36 -0.36 6.05
C ASN A 451 -25.56 -0.87 7.26
N LYS A 452 -24.48 -1.64 7.02
CA LYS A 452 -23.51 -2.01 8.06
C LYS A 452 -22.58 -0.83 8.34
N ALA A 453 -23.10 0.20 9.01
CA ALA A 453 -22.39 1.47 9.27
C ALA A 453 -21.23 1.33 10.27
N VAL A 454 -21.21 0.23 11.03
CA VAL A 454 -20.18 -0.08 12.03
C VAL A 454 -19.50 -1.40 11.68
N SER A 455 -18.17 -1.39 11.68
CA SER A 455 -17.37 -2.61 11.51
C SER A 455 -17.38 -3.47 12.77
N ASN A 456 -17.38 -4.80 12.58
CA ASN A 456 -17.13 -5.76 13.65
C ASN A 456 -15.63 -5.94 13.93
N ASP A 457 -14.77 -5.61 12.97
CA ASP A 457 -13.33 -5.56 13.18
C ASP A 457 -12.96 -4.32 14.00
N ILE A 458 -11.79 -4.37 14.62
CA ILE A 458 -11.21 -3.22 15.31
C ILE A 458 -9.95 -2.75 14.61
N LEU A 459 -9.66 -1.46 14.75
CA LEU A 459 -8.38 -0.88 14.34
C LEU A 459 -7.47 -0.76 15.56
N LEU A 460 -6.28 -1.34 15.47
CA LEU A 460 -5.23 -1.17 16.46
C LEU A 460 -4.24 -0.12 15.96
N MET A 461 -4.00 0.88 16.80
CA MET A 461 -3.06 1.96 16.57
C MET A 461 -1.90 1.85 17.55
N SER A 462 -0.67 2.05 17.08
CA SER A 462 0.50 2.10 17.95
C SER A 462 0.48 3.30 18.92
N SER A 463 0.98 3.10 20.13
CA SER A 463 1.15 4.16 21.12
C SER A 463 2.09 5.30 20.68
N SER A 464 2.99 5.06 19.73
CA SER A 464 3.79 6.11 19.08
C SER A 464 2.92 7.00 18.18
N LEU A 465 2.11 6.41 17.30
CA LEU A 465 1.22 7.15 16.41
C LEU A 465 0.18 7.96 17.17
N TYR A 466 -0.42 7.41 18.24
CA TYR A 466 -1.36 8.18 19.06
C TYR A 466 -0.70 9.43 19.68
N ARG A 467 0.55 9.30 20.16
CA ARG A 467 1.31 10.46 20.68
C ARG A 467 1.64 11.47 19.59
N GLU A 468 1.93 11.01 18.38
CA GLU A 468 2.16 11.87 17.23
C GLU A 468 0.88 12.62 16.82
N ILE A 469 -0.27 11.94 16.73
CA ILE A 469 -1.58 12.57 16.47
C ILE A 469 -1.89 13.63 17.53
N LYS A 470 -1.66 13.30 18.81
CA LYS A 470 -1.84 14.26 19.91
C LYS A 470 -0.96 15.50 19.72
N TYR A 471 0.34 15.30 19.53
CA TYR A 471 1.28 16.40 19.29
C TYR A 471 0.86 17.23 18.07
N ALA A 472 0.56 16.58 16.96
CA ALA A 472 0.25 17.27 15.71
C ALA A 472 -1.06 18.05 15.80
N GLY A 473 -2.09 17.47 16.43
CA GLY A 473 -3.36 18.15 16.67
C GLY A 473 -3.19 19.38 17.57
N GLU A 474 -2.57 19.22 18.74
CA GLU A 474 -2.38 20.30 19.71
C GLU A 474 -1.46 21.41 19.17
N LYS A 475 -0.40 21.04 18.43
CA LYS A 475 0.51 22.01 17.79
C LYS A 475 -0.20 22.78 16.69
N PHE A 476 -1.00 22.11 15.85
CA PHE A 476 -1.82 22.78 14.84
C PHE A 476 -2.79 23.78 15.47
N CYS A 477 -3.49 23.39 16.54
CA CYS A 477 -4.38 24.29 17.28
C CYS A 477 -3.64 25.52 17.83
N SER A 478 -2.44 25.36 18.39
CA SER A 478 -1.62 26.48 18.86
C SER A 478 -1.20 27.43 17.73
N ILE A 479 -0.92 26.90 16.52
CA ILE A 479 -0.66 27.72 15.33
C ILE A 479 -1.93 28.49 14.95
N LEU A 480 -3.10 27.84 14.98
CA LEU A 480 -4.38 28.48 14.66
C LEU A 480 -4.75 29.60 15.62
N GLU A 481 -4.54 29.43 16.93
CA GLU A 481 -4.79 30.48 17.92
C GLU A 481 -4.02 31.76 17.58
N ASN A 482 -2.76 31.63 17.15
CA ASN A 482 -1.92 32.76 16.77
C ASN A 482 -2.27 33.34 15.39
N LEU A 483 -2.56 32.50 14.40
CA LEU A 483 -2.91 32.94 13.05
C LEU A 483 -4.29 33.60 13.02
N TYR A 484 -5.25 33.06 13.74
CA TYR A 484 -6.62 33.56 13.77
C TYR A 484 -6.66 35.01 14.26
N ILE A 485 -5.89 35.39 15.29
CA ILE A 485 -5.82 36.79 15.74
C ILE A 485 -5.46 37.71 14.56
N LYS A 486 -4.47 37.33 13.76
CA LYS A 486 -4.04 38.11 12.59
C LYS A 486 -5.10 38.13 11.48
N ILE A 487 -5.79 37.02 11.26
CA ILE A 487 -6.88 36.93 10.27
C ILE A 487 -8.05 37.81 10.70
N ARG A 488 -8.49 37.70 11.96
CA ARG A 488 -9.57 38.49 12.55
C ARG A 488 -9.27 39.99 12.45
N ASP A 489 -8.07 40.42 12.84
CA ASP A 489 -7.69 41.83 12.79
C ASP A 489 -7.64 42.40 11.35
N ASN A 490 -7.71 41.54 10.33
CA ASN A 490 -7.69 41.89 8.91
C ASN A 490 -8.88 41.28 8.13
N LEU A 491 -10.00 41.00 8.79
CA LEU A 491 -11.11 40.22 8.21
C LEU A 491 -11.73 40.87 6.97
N ASN A 492 -11.72 42.20 6.87
CA ASN A 492 -12.20 42.93 5.68
C ASN A 492 -11.47 42.55 4.37
N ILE A 493 -10.25 42.02 4.46
CA ILE A 493 -9.47 41.55 3.31
C ILE A 493 -9.42 40.01 3.29
N MET A 494 -9.25 39.41 4.47
CA MET A 494 -9.08 37.96 4.58
C MET A 494 -10.41 37.20 4.43
N GLY A 495 -11.54 37.82 4.74
CA GLY A 495 -12.84 37.17 4.62
C GLY A 495 -13.17 36.78 3.19
N GLU A 496 -12.95 37.68 2.23
CA GLU A 496 -13.09 37.39 0.79
C GLU A 496 -12.17 36.24 0.35
N LEU A 497 -10.90 36.25 0.79
CA LEU A 497 -9.95 35.19 0.49
C LEU A 497 -10.43 33.80 0.96
N PHE A 498 -11.09 33.75 2.12
CA PHE A 498 -11.57 32.52 2.74
C PHE A 498 -12.95 32.07 2.23
N GLY A 499 -13.59 32.82 1.32
CA GLY A 499 -14.94 32.58 0.83
C GLY A 499 -16.02 32.90 1.87
N ILE A 500 -15.79 33.91 2.72
CA ILE A 500 -16.69 34.28 3.81
C ILE A 500 -17.47 35.55 3.41
N PRO A 501 -18.82 35.50 3.40
CA PRO A 501 -19.66 36.68 3.18
C PRO A 501 -19.39 37.81 4.19
N GLU A 502 -19.35 39.06 3.72
CA GLU A 502 -19.12 40.26 4.54
C GLU A 502 -20.16 40.37 5.67
N GLU A 503 -21.37 39.89 5.42
CA GLU A 503 -22.48 39.84 6.36
C GLU A 503 -22.17 39.09 7.65
N LEU A 504 -21.21 38.16 7.62
CA LEU A 504 -20.82 37.32 8.76
C LEU A 504 -19.63 37.91 9.54
N TYR A 505 -18.97 38.96 9.05
CA TYR A 505 -17.72 39.45 9.63
C TYR A 505 -17.89 39.88 11.09
N LYS A 506 -18.92 40.64 11.41
CA LYS A 506 -19.20 41.05 12.80
C LYS A 506 -19.45 39.87 13.75
N ILE A 507 -20.06 38.79 13.23
CA ILE A 507 -20.31 37.58 14.01
C ILE A 507 -18.98 36.85 14.29
N ILE A 508 -18.08 36.83 13.31
CA ILE A 508 -16.75 36.22 13.38
C ILE A 508 -15.77 37.04 14.24
N GLU A 509 -15.88 38.37 14.22
CA GLU A 509 -15.04 39.28 15.00
C GLU A 509 -15.36 39.28 16.49
N ASN A 510 -16.53 38.75 16.87
CA ASN A 510 -16.94 38.66 18.26
C ASN A 510 -15.93 37.81 19.07
N ASP A 511 -15.31 38.44 20.08
CA ASP A 511 -14.24 37.87 20.89
C ASP A 511 -14.69 37.43 22.28
N THR A 512 -16.00 37.36 22.53
CA THR A 512 -16.55 36.94 23.84
C THR A 512 -16.11 35.54 24.21
N VAL A 513 -15.96 34.65 23.23
CA VAL A 513 -15.42 33.30 23.43
C VAL A 513 -14.02 33.22 22.82
N SER A 514 -13.00 33.07 23.66
CA SER A 514 -11.61 32.92 23.23
C SER A 514 -11.20 31.50 22.89
N SER A 515 -12.03 30.51 23.24
CA SER A 515 -11.77 29.09 22.97
C SER A 515 -11.81 28.82 21.46
N LEU A 516 -10.86 28.04 20.95
CA LEU A 516 -10.75 27.75 19.51
C LEU A 516 -12.04 27.12 18.95
N CYS A 517 -12.55 26.07 19.60
CA CYS A 517 -13.85 25.47 19.32
C CYS A 517 -14.41 24.76 20.57
N ALA A 518 -15.72 24.57 20.66
CA ALA A 518 -16.32 23.65 21.64
C ALA A 518 -15.99 22.20 21.28
N LEU A 519 -16.17 21.86 20.01
CA LEU A 519 -15.78 20.58 19.42
C LEU A 519 -15.42 20.81 17.96
N GLY A 520 -14.25 20.32 17.55
CA GLY A 520 -13.82 20.21 16.17
C GLY A 520 -13.19 18.84 15.91
N ARG A 521 -12.92 18.50 14.65
CA ARG A 521 -12.29 17.23 14.27
C ARG A 521 -11.25 17.45 13.17
N ILE A 522 -10.00 17.12 13.45
CA ILE A 522 -8.93 17.13 12.45
C ILE A 522 -8.92 15.77 11.76
N ASP A 523 -9.06 15.75 10.43
CA ASP A 523 -9.02 14.50 9.67
C ASP A 523 -7.58 14.20 9.25
N PHE A 524 -6.98 13.17 9.84
CA PHE A 524 -5.65 12.67 9.50
C PHE A 524 -5.72 11.43 8.59
N CYS A 525 -4.66 11.22 7.82
CA CYS A 525 -4.38 9.97 7.13
C CYS A 525 -2.92 9.58 7.27
N ILE A 526 -2.59 8.34 6.88
CA ILE A 526 -1.22 7.83 6.90
C ILE A 526 -0.84 7.48 5.47
N ASP A 527 0.23 8.09 4.98
CA ASP A 527 0.71 7.81 3.64
C ASP A 527 1.33 6.41 3.54
N ASN A 528 1.67 6.01 2.31
CA ASN A 528 2.24 4.72 2.01
C ASN A 528 3.57 4.43 2.72
N GLU A 529 4.31 5.48 3.11
CA GLU A 529 5.56 5.37 3.87
C GLU A 529 5.34 5.33 5.39
N GLY A 530 4.09 5.44 5.87
CA GLY A 530 3.78 5.43 7.29
C GLY A 530 3.78 6.83 7.94
N ARG A 531 3.86 7.91 7.15
CA ARG A 531 3.89 9.29 7.68
C ARG A 531 2.48 9.83 7.87
N LEU A 532 2.26 10.52 8.99
CA LEU A 532 0.99 11.17 9.32
C LEU A 532 0.81 12.45 8.48
N LYS A 533 -0.37 12.63 7.89
CA LYS A 533 -0.75 13.83 7.12
C LYS A 533 -2.13 14.33 7.56
N MET A 534 -2.30 15.65 7.59
CA MET A 534 -3.54 16.35 7.93
C MET A 534 -4.25 16.78 6.67
N LEU A 535 -5.53 16.40 6.51
CA LEU A 535 -6.28 16.66 5.28
C LEU A 535 -7.17 17.90 5.37
N GLU A 536 -7.76 18.15 6.55
CA GLU A 536 -8.63 19.28 6.86
C GLU A 536 -8.93 19.37 8.36
N PHE A 537 -9.53 20.48 8.77
CA PHE A 537 -10.09 20.68 10.11
C PHE A 537 -11.59 20.98 10.01
N ASN A 538 -12.40 20.08 10.54
CA ASN A 538 -13.85 20.19 10.61
C ASN A 538 -14.26 20.82 11.95
N SER A 539 -14.33 22.15 11.99
CA SER A 539 -14.60 22.95 13.19
C SER A 539 -16.07 23.36 13.38
N GLU A 540 -16.94 23.09 12.40
CA GLU A 540 -18.36 23.47 12.45
C GLU A 540 -19.26 22.30 12.85
N THR A 541 -19.18 21.18 12.11
CA THR A 541 -20.09 20.02 12.23
C THR A 541 -19.31 18.69 12.33
N PRO A 542 -18.54 18.46 13.41
CA PRO A 542 -17.75 17.23 13.56
C PRO A 542 -18.65 16.03 13.91
N ALA A 543 -18.95 15.21 12.91
CA ALA A 543 -19.73 13.97 13.07
C ALA A 543 -18.96 12.84 13.79
N GLY A 544 -19.66 11.76 14.14
CA GLY A 544 -19.11 10.53 14.71
C GLY A 544 -19.11 10.46 16.24
N ILE A 545 -19.84 11.35 16.92
CA ILE A 545 -19.74 11.56 18.37
C ILE A 545 -20.35 10.38 19.12
N VAL A 546 -21.49 9.88 18.66
CA VAL A 546 -22.18 8.73 19.26
C VAL A 546 -21.32 7.47 19.13
N GLU A 547 -20.73 7.28 17.96
CA GLU A 547 -19.88 6.14 17.66
C GLU A 547 -18.64 6.14 18.56
N SER A 548 -18.01 7.30 18.70
CA SER A 548 -16.77 7.43 19.46
C SER A 548 -16.98 7.28 20.97
N ILE A 549 -18.05 7.86 21.52
CA ILE A 549 -18.36 7.78 22.96
C ILE A 549 -18.99 6.43 23.32
N GLY A 550 -20.05 6.04 22.60
CA GLY A 550 -20.87 4.88 22.94
C GLY A 550 -20.34 3.59 22.35
N ILE A 551 -20.24 3.53 21.02
CA ILE A 551 -19.94 2.28 20.29
C ILE A 551 -18.54 1.77 20.63
N ASN A 552 -17.54 2.68 20.68
CA ASN A 552 -16.17 2.28 21.04
C ASN A 552 -16.12 1.63 22.43
N LYS A 553 -16.91 2.10 23.41
CA LYS A 553 -16.99 1.48 24.73
C LYS A 553 -17.75 0.16 24.71
N PHE A 554 -18.87 0.09 23.99
CA PHE A 554 -19.67 -1.14 23.84
C PHE A 554 -18.84 -2.29 23.28
N ILE A 555 -18.12 -2.06 22.17
CA ILE A 555 -17.27 -3.08 21.54
C ILE A 555 -16.15 -3.52 22.50
N GLN A 556 -15.59 -2.60 23.27
CA GLN A 556 -14.56 -2.90 24.27
C GLN A 556 -15.09 -3.89 25.33
N ASP A 557 -16.28 -3.63 25.85
CA ASP A 557 -16.89 -4.41 26.92
C ASP A 557 -17.41 -5.76 26.42
N GLU A 558 -18.11 -5.76 25.28
CA GLU A 558 -18.72 -6.97 24.69
C GLU A 558 -17.68 -8.02 24.30
N PHE A 559 -16.49 -7.57 23.88
CA PHE A 559 -15.40 -8.45 23.44
C PHE A 559 -14.21 -8.48 24.41
N LEU A 560 -14.33 -7.89 25.61
CA LEU A 560 -13.28 -7.88 26.65
C LEU A 560 -11.91 -7.41 26.12
N ILE A 561 -11.91 -6.33 25.35
CA ILE A 561 -10.72 -5.80 24.69
C ILE A 561 -9.79 -5.14 25.72
N ASN A 562 -8.59 -5.68 25.89
CA ASN A 562 -7.57 -5.19 26.83
C ASN A 562 -6.62 -4.13 26.21
N TYR A 563 -7.11 -3.31 25.30
CA TYR A 563 -6.37 -2.18 24.72
C TYR A 563 -6.96 -0.87 25.21
N ARG A 564 -6.15 0.20 25.22
CA ARG A 564 -6.61 1.51 25.69
C ARG A 564 -7.62 2.11 24.72
N ASN A 565 -8.75 2.57 25.25
CA ASN A 565 -9.78 3.27 24.49
C ASN A 565 -9.42 4.77 24.39
N PRO A 566 -9.15 5.31 23.18
CA PRO A 566 -8.83 6.74 23.01
C PRO A 566 -9.96 7.68 23.41
N ASN A 567 -11.20 7.17 23.52
CA ASN A 567 -12.42 7.97 23.74
C ASN A 567 -12.93 7.91 25.17
N GLU A 568 -12.21 7.27 26.10
CA GLU A 568 -12.63 7.10 27.50
C GLU A 568 -13.02 8.43 28.17
N HIS A 569 -12.29 9.50 27.87
CA HIS A 569 -12.50 10.84 28.44
C HIS A 569 -13.18 11.83 27.47
N LEU A 570 -13.62 11.39 26.29
CA LEU A 570 -14.17 12.29 25.26
C LEU A 570 -15.41 13.03 25.77
N ARG A 571 -16.35 12.32 26.40
CA ARG A 571 -17.57 12.92 26.98
C ARG A 571 -17.26 13.97 28.03
N GLU A 572 -16.30 13.68 28.92
CA GLU A 572 -15.88 14.57 29.99
C GLU A 572 -15.24 15.85 29.44
N LYS A 573 -14.33 15.72 28.46
CA LYS A 573 -13.66 16.86 27.84
C LYS A 573 -14.63 17.78 27.10
N ILE A 574 -15.59 17.22 26.36
CA ILE A 574 -16.69 18.00 25.73
C ILE A 574 -17.47 18.77 26.81
N SER A 575 -17.86 18.09 27.90
CA SER A 575 -18.59 18.68 29.01
C SER A 575 -17.85 19.87 29.64
N LEU A 576 -16.55 19.69 29.91
CA LEU A 576 -15.69 20.75 30.47
C LEU A 576 -15.56 21.95 29.52
N GLN A 577 -15.35 21.70 28.23
CA GLN A 577 -15.19 22.77 27.25
C GLN A 577 -16.49 23.56 27.03
N LEU A 578 -17.64 22.89 27.01
CA LEU A 578 -18.94 23.55 26.92
C LEU A 578 -19.19 24.45 28.14
N LYS A 579 -18.89 23.96 29.36
CA LYS A 579 -18.99 24.79 30.59
C LYS A 579 -18.07 25.99 30.54
N ASP A 580 -16.84 25.83 30.06
CA ASP A 580 -15.89 26.93 29.90
C ASP A 580 -16.43 28.00 28.93
N ILE A 581 -16.94 27.60 27.77
CA ILE A 581 -17.52 28.54 26.79
C ILE A 581 -18.75 29.26 27.36
N ILE A 582 -19.67 28.54 28.00
CA ILE A 582 -20.84 29.14 28.64
C ILE A 582 -20.40 30.14 29.72
N GLY A 583 -19.41 29.79 30.55
CA GLY A 583 -18.85 30.67 31.57
C GLY A 583 -18.17 31.92 31.00
N GLN A 584 -17.67 31.87 29.76
CA GLN A 584 -17.16 33.06 29.06
C GLN A 584 -18.30 33.98 28.62
N ILE A 585 -19.38 33.42 28.05
CA ILE A 585 -20.59 34.17 27.69
C ILE A 585 -21.23 34.81 28.94
N GLU A 586 -21.25 34.09 30.06
CA GLU A 586 -21.81 34.55 31.34
C GLU A 586 -21.11 35.79 31.93
N LYS A 587 -19.85 36.05 31.54
CA LYS A 587 -19.14 37.28 31.93
C LYS A 587 -19.72 38.53 31.28
N LYS A 588 -20.47 38.38 30.17
CA LYS A 588 -21.06 39.49 29.40
C LYS A 588 -22.56 39.62 29.63
N LYS A 589 -23.28 38.49 29.75
CA LYS A 589 -24.73 38.46 29.95
C LYS A 589 -25.17 37.27 30.79
N HIS A 590 -26.36 37.33 31.39
CA HIS A 590 -26.91 36.18 32.10
C HIS A 590 -27.36 35.10 31.11
N VAL A 591 -26.99 33.83 31.36
CA VAL A 591 -27.40 32.68 30.55
C VAL A 591 -28.31 31.78 31.37
N LYS A 592 -29.51 31.51 30.87
CA LYS A 592 -30.47 30.58 31.48
C LYS A 592 -30.99 29.54 30.48
N ASN A 593 -31.36 29.97 29.29
CA ASN A 593 -31.90 29.11 28.24
C ASN A 593 -30.85 28.92 27.15
N ILE A 594 -30.45 27.68 26.91
CA ILE A 594 -29.49 27.33 25.86
C ILE A 594 -30.22 26.48 24.81
N ALA A 595 -30.24 26.94 23.56
CA ALA A 595 -30.75 26.15 22.46
C ALA A 595 -29.66 25.21 21.92
N VAL A 596 -30.02 23.98 21.59
CA VAL A 596 -29.18 23.05 20.83
C VAL A 596 -29.92 22.79 19.52
N VAL A 597 -29.37 23.28 18.41
CA VAL A 597 -30.07 23.38 17.13
C VAL A 597 -29.37 22.62 16.01
N THR A 598 -30.19 21.99 15.15
CA THR A 598 -29.81 21.17 13.99
C THR A 598 -30.75 21.44 12.81
N CYS A 599 -30.47 20.85 11.64
CA CYS A 599 -31.29 20.95 10.43
C CYS A 599 -32.22 19.74 10.19
N TRP A 600 -32.36 18.83 11.18
CA TRP A 600 -33.16 17.59 11.07
C TRP A 600 -32.67 16.54 10.04
N TYR A 601 -31.40 16.58 9.65
CA TYR A 601 -30.79 15.40 9.03
C TYR A 601 -30.60 14.29 10.07
N ASP A 602 -30.86 13.03 9.70
CA ASP A 602 -30.88 11.90 10.64
C ASP A 602 -29.58 11.79 11.45
N GLU A 603 -28.41 11.88 10.81
CA GLU A 603 -27.11 11.80 11.49
C GLU A 603 -26.86 12.99 12.45
N ASP A 604 -27.25 14.20 12.03
CA ASP A 604 -27.06 15.41 12.82
C ASP A 604 -27.88 15.37 14.11
N ILE A 605 -29.09 14.79 14.05
CA ILE A 605 -29.95 14.61 15.21
C ILE A 605 -29.24 13.79 16.28
N TYR A 606 -28.53 12.73 15.92
CA TYR A 606 -27.86 11.88 16.89
C TYR A 606 -26.65 12.58 17.52
N ASN A 607 -25.83 13.24 16.70
CA ASN A 607 -24.67 14.00 17.16
C ASN A 607 -25.08 15.18 18.05
N THR A 608 -26.18 15.86 17.75
CA THR A 608 -26.67 16.97 18.58
C THR A 608 -27.42 16.53 19.83
N ASN A 609 -28.16 15.42 19.78
CA ASN A 609 -28.83 14.88 20.97
C ASN A 609 -27.83 14.54 22.07
N ILE A 610 -26.70 13.91 21.75
CA ILE A 610 -25.68 13.57 22.76
C ILE A 610 -25.05 14.81 23.38
N ILE A 611 -24.84 15.89 22.61
CA ILE A 611 -24.40 17.19 23.13
C ILE A 611 -25.47 17.80 24.05
N GLY A 612 -26.73 17.80 23.63
CA GLY A 612 -27.84 18.28 24.44
C GLY A 612 -27.98 17.50 25.75
N ASP A 613 -27.77 16.18 25.73
CA ASP A 613 -27.79 15.34 26.92
C ASP A 613 -26.62 15.63 27.86
N ILE A 614 -25.42 15.92 27.34
CA ILE A 614 -24.29 16.41 28.15
C ILE A 614 -24.67 17.74 28.84
N MET A 615 -25.22 18.70 28.09
CA MET A 615 -25.57 20.01 28.64
C MET A 615 -26.70 19.94 29.68
N LYS A 616 -27.65 19.00 29.54
CA LYS A 616 -28.71 18.78 30.54
C LYS A 616 -28.16 18.35 31.90
N GLU A 617 -26.99 17.71 31.94
CA GLU A 617 -26.33 17.32 33.21
C GLU A 617 -25.90 18.54 34.04
N PHE A 618 -25.81 19.73 33.44
CA PHE A 618 -25.40 20.95 34.15
C PHE A 618 -26.47 21.43 35.14
N LYS A 619 -27.74 21.07 34.95
CA LYS A 619 -28.93 21.39 35.79
C LYS A 619 -29.25 22.88 36.01
N GLU A 620 -28.27 23.76 35.87
CA GLU A 620 -28.36 25.21 36.04
C GLU A 620 -29.02 25.89 34.83
N TYR A 621 -28.94 25.25 33.67
CA TYR A 621 -29.46 25.74 32.40
C TYR A 621 -30.68 24.95 31.93
N ASN A 622 -31.61 25.66 31.29
CA ASN A 622 -32.72 25.08 30.55
C ASN A 622 -32.27 24.80 29.11
N ILE A 623 -32.07 23.52 28.78
CA ILE A 623 -31.63 23.10 27.45
C ILE A 623 -32.85 22.85 26.55
N VAL A 624 -32.96 23.61 25.47
CA VAL A 624 -34.05 23.52 24.49
C VAL A 624 -33.49 22.94 23.19
N PHE A 625 -33.99 21.77 22.79
CA PHE A 625 -33.57 21.13 21.54
C PHE A 625 -34.58 21.44 20.43
N GLY A 626 -34.12 21.78 19.24
CA GLY A 626 -35.02 22.11 18.12
C GLY A 626 -34.31 22.30 16.78
N ASN A 627 -35.08 22.74 15.79
CA ASN A 627 -34.55 23.07 14.47
C ASN A 627 -34.06 24.52 14.40
N VAL A 628 -33.07 24.79 13.56
CA VAL A 628 -32.69 26.15 13.20
C VAL A 628 -33.85 26.95 12.58
N TYR A 629 -34.67 26.34 11.72
CA TYR A 629 -35.85 26.95 11.07
C TYR A 629 -37.02 27.21 12.05
N ASP A 630 -36.96 26.67 13.27
CA ASP A 630 -37.94 26.97 14.32
C ASP A 630 -37.56 28.20 15.16
N LEU A 631 -36.35 28.73 14.98
CA LEU A 631 -35.90 29.95 15.64
C LEU A 631 -36.65 31.16 15.10
N LYS A 632 -37.05 32.05 16.00
CA LYS A 632 -37.75 33.29 15.65
C LYS A 632 -37.07 34.47 16.29
N VAL A 633 -37.03 35.58 15.57
CA VAL A 633 -36.48 36.84 16.06
C VAL A 633 -37.62 37.79 16.39
N ASN A 634 -37.62 38.33 17.60
CA ASN A 634 -38.54 39.39 18.02
C ASN A 634 -37.77 40.43 18.83
N GLU A 635 -37.92 41.71 18.50
CA GLU A 635 -37.20 42.82 19.15
C GLU A 635 -35.66 42.59 19.26
N ASN A 636 -35.07 41.94 18.24
CA ASN A 636 -33.65 41.56 18.18
C ASN A 636 -33.21 40.51 19.22
N GLU A 637 -34.15 39.76 19.78
CA GLU A 637 -33.91 38.61 20.65
C GLU A 637 -34.34 37.31 19.95
N ILE A 638 -33.64 36.21 20.24
CA ILE A 638 -33.86 34.90 19.63
C ILE A 638 -34.80 34.07 20.52
N TYR A 639 -35.80 33.45 19.91
CA TYR A 639 -36.76 32.57 20.59
C TYR A 639 -36.82 31.20 19.92
N LEU A 640 -36.90 30.13 20.72
CA LEU A 640 -37.24 28.78 20.27
C LEU A 640 -38.47 28.31 21.03
N TYR A 641 -39.54 27.95 20.32
CA TYR A 641 -40.82 27.52 20.93
C TYR A 641 -41.35 28.48 22.02
N ASN A 642 -41.27 29.80 21.77
CA ASN A 642 -41.63 30.89 22.69
C ASN A 642 -40.75 31.02 23.95
N ILE A 643 -39.60 30.35 23.99
CA ILE A 643 -38.58 30.50 25.05
C ILE A 643 -37.50 31.43 24.51
N GLN A 644 -37.23 32.55 25.19
CA GLN A 644 -36.09 33.42 24.84
C GLN A 644 -34.79 32.66 25.08
N ILE A 645 -33.90 32.67 24.10
CA ILE A 645 -32.66 31.91 24.09
C ILE A 645 -31.50 32.85 24.41
N ASP A 646 -30.63 32.45 25.33
CA ASP A 646 -29.45 33.21 25.74
C ASP A 646 -28.18 32.71 25.03
N ALA A 647 -28.08 31.42 24.70
CA ALA A 647 -26.97 30.85 23.94
C ALA A 647 -27.45 29.73 23.02
N VAL A 648 -26.71 29.48 21.94
CA VAL A 648 -27.08 28.54 20.88
C VAL A 648 -25.89 27.62 20.58
N TYR A 649 -26.00 26.34 20.94
CA TYR A 649 -25.18 25.30 20.34
C TYR A 649 -25.69 24.99 18.93
N ARG A 650 -24.89 25.28 17.90
CA ARG A 650 -25.23 25.06 16.50
C ARG A 650 -24.52 23.83 15.95
N TYR A 651 -25.26 23.05 15.18
CA TYR A 651 -24.73 21.96 14.39
C TYR A 651 -25.24 22.10 12.95
N TYR A 652 -24.80 23.18 12.34
CA TYR A 652 -24.94 23.49 10.94
C TYR A 652 -23.87 24.53 10.58
N PRO A 653 -23.50 24.63 9.31
CA PRO A 653 -22.54 25.61 8.84
C PRO A 653 -22.95 27.07 9.06
N LEU A 654 -22.04 27.91 9.58
CA LEU A 654 -22.37 29.32 9.81
C LEU A 654 -22.65 30.08 8.50
N ASP A 655 -22.03 29.70 7.39
CA ASP A 655 -22.22 30.29 6.06
C ASP A 655 -23.67 30.19 5.57
N TRP A 656 -24.45 29.22 6.06
CA TRP A 656 -25.86 29.07 5.70
C TRP A 656 -26.72 30.25 6.16
N LEU A 657 -26.30 30.99 7.19
CA LEU A 657 -27.00 32.22 7.62
C LEU A 657 -27.05 33.30 6.53
N TYR A 658 -26.20 33.21 5.50
CA TYR A 658 -26.18 34.13 4.36
C TYR A 658 -26.87 33.54 3.11
N TYR A 659 -26.65 32.25 2.85
CA TYR A 659 -27.15 31.60 1.63
C TYR A 659 -28.59 31.06 1.75
N ASP A 660 -29.07 30.78 2.97
CA ASP A 660 -30.42 30.30 3.23
C ASP A 660 -31.32 31.45 3.68
N GLU A 661 -32.23 31.87 2.79
CA GLU A 661 -33.15 32.99 3.04
C GLU A 661 -33.99 32.82 4.32
N GLU A 662 -34.30 31.59 4.73
CA GLU A 662 -35.08 31.32 5.94
C GLU A 662 -34.28 31.58 7.22
N MET A 663 -32.95 31.57 7.14
CA MET A 663 -32.05 31.81 8.29
C MET A 663 -31.61 33.27 8.40
N ASN A 664 -31.81 34.10 7.36
CA ASN A 664 -31.34 35.48 7.29
C ASN A 664 -31.82 36.36 8.46
N ASP A 665 -33.01 36.09 9.00
CA ASP A 665 -33.57 36.84 10.14
C ASP A 665 -32.66 36.73 11.39
N LEU A 666 -31.86 35.68 11.52
CA LEU A 666 -30.93 35.45 12.62
C LEU A 666 -29.65 36.31 12.54
N LEU A 667 -29.34 36.92 11.39
CA LEU A 667 -28.10 37.69 11.22
C LEU A 667 -27.98 38.86 12.19
N GLU A 668 -29.01 39.72 12.27
CA GLU A 668 -28.98 40.91 13.13
C GLU A 668 -28.83 40.61 14.64
N PRO A 669 -29.59 39.69 15.25
CA PRO A 669 -29.38 39.37 16.66
C PRO A 669 -28.01 38.75 16.92
N LEU A 670 -27.51 37.89 16.02
CA LEU A 670 -26.18 37.27 16.17
C LEU A 670 -25.02 38.25 15.99
N ARG A 671 -25.17 39.29 15.15
CA ARG A 671 -24.18 40.38 15.01
C ARG A 671 -24.04 41.23 16.25
N ASN A 672 -25.13 41.39 17.01
CA ASN A 672 -25.21 42.34 18.12
C ASN A 672 -25.18 41.67 19.51
N GLY A 673 -25.12 40.33 19.58
CA GLY A 673 -25.18 39.61 20.85
C GLY A 673 -24.30 38.36 20.91
N ASP A 674 -23.96 37.97 22.14
CA ASP A 674 -23.07 36.84 22.42
C ASP A 674 -23.84 35.53 22.53
N TYR A 675 -24.20 34.89 21.41
CA TYR A 675 -25.04 33.68 21.44
C TYR A 675 -24.30 32.37 21.13
N LEU A 676 -23.24 32.39 20.31
CA LEU A 676 -22.83 31.20 19.56
C LEU A 676 -21.91 30.22 20.29
N ILE A 677 -22.22 28.94 20.16
CA ILE A 677 -21.41 27.78 20.51
C ILE A 677 -21.51 26.79 19.32
N ASN A 678 -20.50 26.40 18.57
CA ASN A 678 -19.17 26.97 18.43
C ASN A 678 -19.20 28.48 18.13
N PRO A 679 -18.14 29.23 18.51
CA PRO A 679 -17.99 30.65 18.18
C PRO A 679 -18.08 30.95 16.68
N GLY A 680 -18.27 32.22 16.30
CA GLY A 680 -18.35 32.61 14.88
C GLY A 680 -17.05 32.30 14.12
N HIS A 681 -15.91 32.40 14.78
CA HIS A 681 -14.60 32.23 14.15
C HIS A 681 -14.27 30.83 13.66
N THR A 682 -15.00 29.81 14.09
CA THR A 682 -14.76 28.45 13.62
C THR A 682 -15.05 28.29 12.13
N LEU A 683 -15.82 29.19 11.50
CA LEU A 683 -16.01 29.20 10.04
C LEU A 683 -14.70 29.48 9.28
N VAL A 684 -13.86 30.37 9.79
CA VAL A 684 -12.52 30.66 9.22
C VAL A 684 -11.66 29.40 9.22
N MET A 685 -11.74 28.64 10.31
CA MET A 685 -10.94 27.43 10.52
C MET A 685 -11.43 26.23 9.69
N GLN A 686 -12.73 26.22 9.35
CA GLN A 686 -13.36 25.20 8.50
C GLN A 686 -12.94 25.34 7.03
N SER A 687 -12.65 26.56 6.57
CA SER A 687 -12.28 26.82 5.19
C SER A 687 -10.96 26.15 4.83
N LYS A 688 -10.96 25.38 3.74
CA LYS A 688 -9.77 24.70 3.21
C LYS A 688 -8.70 25.68 2.71
N VAL A 689 -9.08 26.94 2.48
CA VAL A 689 -8.16 28.06 2.21
C VAL A 689 -7.13 28.23 3.33
N LEU A 690 -7.48 27.87 4.57
CA LEU A 690 -6.58 27.93 5.72
C LEU A 690 -5.22 27.27 5.43
N PHE A 691 -5.21 26.11 4.77
CA PHE A 691 -3.95 25.42 4.44
C PHE A 691 -3.17 26.16 3.35
N ALA A 692 -3.85 26.71 2.33
CA ALA A 692 -3.19 27.55 1.32
C ALA A 692 -2.56 28.80 1.96
N PHE A 693 -3.30 29.45 2.87
CA PHE A 693 -2.82 30.61 3.61
C PHE A 693 -1.61 30.28 4.48
N MET A 694 -1.64 29.15 5.19
CA MET A 694 -0.49 28.66 5.97
C MET A 694 0.78 28.52 5.14
N TYR A 695 0.68 28.02 3.90
CA TYR A 695 1.82 27.94 2.98
C TYR A 695 2.29 29.30 2.45
N GLU A 696 1.37 30.23 2.18
CA GLU A 696 1.71 31.58 1.69
C GLU A 696 2.49 32.40 2.73
N VAL A 697 2.23 32.17 4.02
CA VAL A 697 2.90 32.90 5.10
C VAL A 697 4.26 32.32 5.53
N ILE A 698 4.67 31.16 4.98
CA ILE A 698 6.00 30.58 5.22
C ILE A 698 7.09 31.54 4.73
N GLY A 699 8.11 31.79 5.57
CA GLY A 699 9.23 32.67 5.28
C GLY A 699 8.90 34.16 5.34
N LYS A 700 7.67 34.54 5.73
CA LYS A 700 7.25 35.95 5.84
C LYS A 700 7.44 36.53 7.25
N GLY A 701 7.94 35.75 8.21
CA GLY A 701 8.09 36.14 9.61
C GLY A 701 6.76 36.21 10.39
N ILE A 702 5.69 35.63 9.84
CA ILE A 702 4.39 35.51 10.50
C ILE A 702 4.36 34.29 11.44
N LEU A 703 5.06 33.24 11.06
CA LEU A 703 5.20 31.96 11.77
C LEU A 703 6.61 31.82 12.36
N SER A 704 6.77 30.99 13.39
CA SER A 704 8.09 30.58 13.85
C SER A 704 8.68 29.50 12.93
N GLU A 705 10.01 29.30 12.96
CA GLU A 705 10.67 28.24 12.18
C GLU A 705 10.11 26.84 12.53
N ASP A 706 9.78 26.61 13.80
CA ASP A 706 9.15 25.37 14.25
C ASP A 706 7.74 25.18 13.65
N ASP A 707 6.96 26.25 13.50
CA ASP A 707 5.63 26.20 12.88
C ASP A 707 5.72 25.98 11.37
N GLU A 708 6.70 26.59 10.70
CA GLU A 708 6.96 26.37 9.27
C GLU A 708 7.38 24.92 9.00
N ASN A 709 8.26 24.36 9.84
CA ASN A 709 8.64 22.95 9.78
C ASN A 709 7.45 22.04 10.03
N PHE A 710 6.59 22.36 10.98
CA PHE A 710 5.35 21.63 11.26
C PHE A 710 4.44 21.57 10.02
N ILE A 711 4.19 22.71 9.36
CA ILE A 711 3.34 22.78 8.16
C ILE A 711 3.92 21.91 7.05
N ASN A 712 5.21 22.04 6.76
CA ASN A 712 5.88 21.24 5.73
C ASN A 712 5.85 19.72 6.03
N GLN A 713 5.86 19.35 7.31
CA GLN A 713 5.84 17.95 7.73
C GLN A 713 4.44 17.34 7.69
N TYR A 714 3.42 18.02 8.22
CA TYR A 714 2.11 17.40 8.47
C TYR A 714 1.03 17.78 7.47
N ILE A 715 1.13 18.94 6.81
CA ILE A 715 0.09 19.40 5.89
C ILE A 715 0.57 19.10 4.45
N PRO A 716 -0.26 18.53 3.56
CA PRO A 716 0.06 18.43 2.15
C PRO A 716 0.06 19.82 1.50
N TYR A 717 0.95 20.05 0.54
CA TYR A 717 1.05 21.35 -0.14
C TYR A 717 -0.31 21.79 -0.67
N THR A 718 -0.74 22.99 -0.31
CA THR A 718 -2.05 23.52 -0.67
C THR A 718 -1.90 24.92 -1.25
N SER A 719 -2.66 25.23 -2.30
CA SER A 719 -2.59 26.50 -3.03
C SER A 719 -3.94 26.89 -3.62
N LEU A 720 -4.15 28.18 -3.87
CA LEU A 720 -5.35 28.71 -4.54
C LEU A 720 -5.23 28.66 -6.07
N GLU A 721 -4.00 28.62 -6.58
CA GLU A 721 -3.71 28.54 -8.01
C GLU A 721 -2.72 27.40 -8.28
N LYS A 722 -2.77 26.84 -9.50
CA LYS A 722 -1.80 25.84 -9.93
C LYS A 722 -0.43 26.50 -10.12
N ASP A 723 0.48 26.27 -9.18
CA ASP A 723 1.84 26.78 -9.26
C ASP A 723 2.87 25.69 -9.61
N LYS A 724 4.16 26.03 -9.52
CA LYS A 724 5.27 25.09 -9.82
C LYS A 724 5.60 24.14 -8.65
N LYS A 725 5.13 24.44 -7.44
CA LYS A 725 5.36 23.63 -6.23
C LYS A 725 4.34 22.51 -6.13
N LEU A 726 3.10 22.78 -6.55
CA LEU A 726 2.04 21.79 -6.64
C LEU A 726 2.50 20.59 -7.46
N SER A 727 2.33 19.41 -6.88
CA SER A 727 2.67 18.16 -7.54
C SER A 727 1.75 17.93 -8.76
N LYS A 728 2.11 16.94 -9.57
CA LYS A 728 1.24 16.50 -10.67
C LYS A 728 0.13 15.56 -10.22
N ASP A 729 0.04 15.28 -8.93
CA ASP A 729 -0.93 14.38 -8.33
C ASP A 729 -1.64 15.13 -7.21
N TYR A 730 -2.76 15.78 -7.55
CA TYR A 730 -3.44 16.71 -6.65
C TYR A 730 -4.95 16.49 -6.67
N VAL A 731 -5.60 16.92 -5.60
CA VAL A 731 -7.04 16.97 -5.45
C VAL A 731 -7.52 18.41 -5.51
N ILE A 732 -8.68 18.60 -6.14
CA ILE A 732 -9.40 19.88 -6.15
C ILE A 732 -10.48 19.77 -5.09
N LYS A 733 -10.55 20.76 -4.19
CA LYS A 733 -11.56 20.80 -3.11
C LYS A 733 -12.25 22.17 -3.09
N PRO A 734 -13.58 22.25 -2.95
CA PRO A 734 -14.27 23.52 -2.69
C PRO A 734 -13.85 24.12 -1.34
N TYR A 735 -13.80 25.45 -1.21
CA TYR A 735 -13.36 26.12 0.03
C TYR A 735 -14.07 25.61 1.29
N LEU A 736 -15.41 25.56 1.24
CA LEU A 736 -16.28 25.16 2.34
C LEU A 736 -16.97 23.79 2.11
N GLY A 737 -16.47 22.99 1.15
CA GLY A 737 -17.04 21.67 0.84
C GLY A 737 -16.96 20.69 2.03
N ARG A 738 -17.92 19.78 2.14
CA ARG A 738 -18.13 18.86 3.28
C ARG A 738 -18.36 17.43 2.80
N GLU A 739 -18.10 16.44 3.65
CA GLU A 739 -18.37 15.00 3.40
C GLU A 739 -17.78 14.44 2.08
N GLY A 740 -16.66 15.00 1.62
CA GLY A 740 -16.05 14.58 0.35
C GLY A 740 -16.82 15.00 -0.91
N GLN A 741 -17.88 15.80 -0.78
CA GLN A 741 -18.65 16.32 -1.90
C GLN A 741 -17.79 17.23 -2.79
N ASP A 742 -17.96 17.05 -4.10
CA ASP A 742 -17.24 17.78 -5.16
C ASP A 742 -15.71 17.72 -5.08
N ILE A 743 -15.15 16.75 -4.33
CA ILE A 743 -13.73 16.43 -4.43
C ILE A 743 -13.48 15.79 -5.79
N LYS A 744 -12.56 16.39 -6.52
CA LYS A 744 -12.21 16.00 -7.89
C LYS A 744 -10.75 15.63 -7.95
N MET A 745 -10.45 14.46 -8.52
CA MET A 745 -9.07 14.06 -8.79
C MET A 745 -8.59 14.76 -10.05
N ASN A 746 -7.34 15.19 -10.09
CA ASN A 746 -6.82 15.92 -11.26
C ASN A 746 -6.75 15.09 -12.55
N TYR A 747 -6.78 13.76 -12.44
CA TYR A 747 -6.78 12.83 -13.56
C TYR A 747 -8.18 12.49 -14.10
N GLU A 748 -9.24 12.93 -13.42
CA GLU A 748 -10.61 12.80 -13.91
C GLU A 748 -10.89 13.91 -14.95
N GLU A 749 -11.69 13.60 -15.98
CA GLU A 749 -12.15 14.62 -16.93
C GLU A 749 -13.11 15.58 -16.23
N HIS A 750 -12.80 16.87 -16.23
CA HIS A 750 -13.66 17.92 -15.65
C HIS A 750 -13.97 18.99 -16.69
N ASP A 751 -15.20 19.52 -16.63
CA ASP A 751 -15.62 20.67 -17.44
C ASP A 751 -14.74 21.89 -17.11
N GLU A 752 -14.23 22.60 -18.13
CA GLU A 752 -13.29 23.73 -17.93
C GLU A 752 -13.92 24.94 -17.24
N ASN A 753 -15.25 24.97 -17.10
CA ASN A 753 -16.02 25.99 -16.38
C ASN A 753 -16.25 25.61 -14.91
N ILE A 754 -15.17 25.37 -14.14
CA ILE A 754 -15.30 25.28 -12.68
C ILE A 754 -15.45 26.72 -12.15
N ASN A 755 -16.68 27.10 -11.80
CA ASN A 755 -16.96 28.38 -11.15
C ASN A 755 -16.30 28.39 -9.75
N GLU A 756 -15.32 29.28 -9.66
CA GLU A 756 -14.71 30.05 -8.55
C GLU A 756 -15.01 29.62 -7.09
N GLU A 757 -13.94 29.51 -6.27
CA GLU A 757 -13.83 29.04 -4.86
C GLU A 757 -13.36 27.58 -4.63
N ILE A 758 -12.23 27.21 -5.25
CA ILE A 758 -11.57 25.90 -5.09
C ILE A 758 -10.10 26.04 -4.66
N ILE A 759 -9.60 25.08 -3.88
CA ILE A 759 -8.17 24.91 -3.60
C ILE A 759 -7.60 23.72 -4.36
N PHE A 760 -6.29 23.75 -4.60
CA PHE A 760 -5.49 22.63 -5.09
C PHE A 760 -4.61 22.12 -3.96
N GLN A 761 -4.74 20.84 -3.61
CA GLN A 761 -3.94 20.20 -2.57
C GLN A 761 -3.23 18.96 -3.12
N ASP A 762 -1.95 18.80 -2.80
CA ASP A 762 -1.20 17.57 -3.12
C ASP A 762 -1.94 16.34 -2.58
N ARG A 763 -2.15 15.35 -3.44
CA ARG A 763 -2.82 14.11 -3.05
C ARG A 763 -1.88 13.29 -2.17
N VAL A 764 -2.40 12.85 -1.03
CA VAL A 764 -1.69 11.89 -0.17
C VAL A 764 -1.96 10.49 -0.69
N ASN A 765 -0.90 9.73 -0.97
CA ASN A 765 -1.00 8.31 -1.29
C ASN A 765 -1.24 7.50 -0.01
N ILE A 766 -2.48 7.51 0.46
CA ILE A 766 -2.91 6.83 1.70
C ILE A 766 -2.72 5.32 1.55
N ARG A 767 -2.06 4.68 2.53
CA ARG A 767 -1.94 3.22 2.54
C ARG A 767 -3.28 2.60 2.94
N PRO A 768 -3.91 1.78 2.09
CA PRO A 768 -5.16 1.13 2.46
C PRO A 768 -4.91 -0.04 3.42
N LEU A 769 -5.98 -0.39 4.14
CA LEU A 769 -6.03 -1.60 4.93
C LEU A 769 -6.95 -2.63 4.27
N ARG A 770 -6.62 -3.90 4.46
CA ARG A 770 -7.40 -5.03 3.94
C ARG A 770 -8.51 -5.38 4.93
N MET A 771 -9.76 -5.25 4.49
CA MET A 771 -10.96 -5.82 5.11
C MET A 771 -11.58 -6.80 4.09
N ASP A 772 -12.91 -6.83 3.93
CA ASP A 772 -13.58 -7.51 2.80
C ASP A 772 -13.11 -6.96 1.44
N SER A 773 -12.71 -5.69 1.42
CA SER A 773 -12.09 -4.98 0.31
C SER A 773 -11.00 -4.04 0.86
N PHE A 774 -10.21 -3.42 -0.02
CA PHE A 774 -9.26 -2.39 0.39
C PHE A 774 -10.02 -1.11 0.76
N LYS A 775 -9.77 -0.60 1.97
CA LYS A 775 -10.38 0.62 2.49
C LYS A 775 -9.33 1.60 2.99
N PHE A 776 -9.62 2.89 2.86
CA PHE A 776 -8.71 3.99 3.19
C PHE A 776 -9.08 4.53 4.58
N PRO A 777 -8.19 4.39 5.57
CA PRO A 777 -8.45 4.90 6.91
C PRO A 777 -8.30 6.42 6.96
N ILE A 778 -9.35 7.10 7.41
CA ILE A 778 -9.30 8.50 7.86
C ILE A 778 -9.47 8.52 9.37
N ILE A 779 -8.45 9.02 10.06
CA ILE A 779 -8.40 9.11 11.52
C ILE A 779 -8.77 10.53 11.92
N GLY A 780 -10.03 10.74 12.28
CA GLY A 780 -10.53 11.97 12.87
C GLY A 780 -10.07 12.12 14.32
N ALA A 781 -9.35 13.18 14.63
CA ALA A 781 -8.94 13.54 15.98
C ALA A 781 -9.84 14.65 16.51
N TYR A 782 -10.64 14.36 17.54
CA TYR A 782 -11.49 15.38 18.17
C TYR A 782 -10.65 16.36 18.95
N ILE A 783 -10.96 17.65 18.79
CA ILE A 783 -10.36 18.76 19.51
C ILE A 783 -11.45 19.46 20.32
N THR A 784 -11.19 19.68 21.61
CA THR A 784 -12.03 20.52 22.49
C THR A 784 -11.16 21.65 23.02
N GLY A 785 -11.52 22.90 22.75
CA GLY A 785 -10.61 24.02 22.93
C GLY A 785 -9.43 23.85 21.98
N SER A 786 -8.23 23.63 22.51
CA SER A 786 -7.01 23.33 21.75
C SER A 786 -6.37 21.99 22.10
N GLU A 787 -7.09 21.12 22.83
CA GLU A 787 -6.60 19.82 23.28
C GLU A 787 -7.23 18.64 22.53
N LEU A 788 -6.45 17.57 22.33
CA LEU A 788 -6.98 16.30 21.84
C LEU A 788 -7.96 15.69 22.84
N ALA A 789 -9.16 15.34 22.39
CA ALA A 789 -10.24 14.80 23.20
C ALA A 789 -10.59 13.34 22.91
N GLY A 790 -10.39 12.87 21.68
CA GLY A 790 -10.74 11.52 21.25
C GLY A 790 -10.37 11.24 19.79
N ILE A 791 -10.69 10.04 19.33
CA ILE A 791 -10.42 9.53 17.98
C ILE A 791 -11.70 8.90 17.39
N TYR A 792 -11.98 9.25 16.14
CA TYR A 792 -13.04 8.71 15.30
C TYR A 792 -12.45 8.24 13.99
N THR A 793 -12.48 6.94 13.71
CA THR A 793 -11.87 6.41 12.48
C THR A 793 -12.92 5.93 11.51
N ARG A 794 -12.81 6.38 10.26
CA ARG A 794 -13.65 5.96 9.14
C ARG A 794 -12.84 5.14 8.14
N MET A 795 -13.46 4.10 7.59
CA MET A 795 -12.94 3.25 6.54
C MET A 795 -13.76 3.47 5.27
N GLY A 796 -13.23 4.27 4.35
CA GLY A 796 -13.92 4.66 3.12
C GLY A 796 -13.23 4.16 1.86
N ASP A 797 -13.73 4.63 0.72
CA ASP A 797 -13.00 4.59 -0.55
C ASP A 797 -11.96 5.74 -0.60
N ILE A 798 -11.27 5.89 -1.74
CA ILE A 798 -10.15 6.83 -1.86
C ILE A 798 -10.53 8.29 -1.53
N VAL A 799 -11.76 8.67 -1.86
CA VAL A 799 -12.45 9.82 -1.32
C VAL A 799 -13.47 9.28 -0.33
N THR A 800 -13.30 9.63 0.94
CA THR A 800 -14.21 9.21 2.00
C THR A 800 -15.48 10.03 1.93
N ASP A 801 -16.62 9.35 1.74
CA ASP A 801 -17.96 9.93 1.71
C ASP A 801 -18.79 9.49 2.93
N LYS A 802 -20.09 9.77 2.91
CA LYS A 802 -21.06 9.37 3.94
C LYS A 802 -21.27 7.86 4.08
N ASN A 803 -20.82 7.05 3.10
CA ASN A 803 -20.97 5.59 3.12
C ASN A 803 -19.76 4.90 3.79
N ALA A 804 -18.77 5.68 4.25
CA ALA A 804 -17.63 5.16 4.96
C ALA A 804 -18.06 4.48 6.27
N VAL A 805 -17.44 3.34 6.58
CA VAL A 805 -17.80 2.54 7.75
C VAL A 805 -17.00 3.02 8.95
N TYR A 806 -17.66 3.21 10.09
CA TYR A 806 -16.98 3.47 11.36
C TYR A 806 -16.25 2.21 11.85
N ILE A 807 -15.00 2.36 12.29
CA ILE A 807 -14.23 1.28 12.92
C ILE A 807 -13.78 1.67 14.32
N SER A 808 -14.10 0.82 15.29
CA SER A 808 -13.68 1.06 16.68
C SER A 808 -12.16 1.00 16.79
N THR A 809 -11.56 2.07 17.31
CA THR A 809 -10.11 2.25 17.36
C THR A 809 -9.59 2.11 18.78
N TYR A 810 -8.50 1.36 18.94
CA TYR A 810 -7.84 1.16 20.24
C TYR A 810 -6.34 1.33 20.11
N ILE A 811 -5.70 1.69 21.23
CA ILE A 811 -4.28 1.94 21.29
C ILE A 811 -3.58 0.70 21.86
N GLN A 812 -2.63 0.19 21.08
CA GLN A 812 -1.73 -0.90 21.45
C GLN A 812 -0.39 -0.29 21.90
N ASP A 813 -0.01 -0.63 23.13
CA ASP A 813 1.27 -0.22 23.75
C ASP A 813 2.48 -0.98 23.20
#